data_AF-A0A7V9G4K1-F1
#
_entry.id   AF-A0A7V9G4K1-F1
#
_cell.length_a   1.000
_cell.length_b   1.000
_cell.length_c   1.000
_cell.angle_alpha   90.00
_cell.angle_beta   90.00
_cell.angle_gamma   90.00
#
_symmetry.space_group_name_H-M   'P 1'
#
loop_
_entity.id
_entity.type
_entity.pdbx_description
1 polymer ?
#
loop_
_entity_poly.entity_id
_entity_poly.type
_entity_poly.pdbx_seq_one_letter_code
_entity_poly.pdbx_strand_id
1 'polypeptide(L)'
;MSPELLSYLAKRLDLNEAEGDAAVRGLADPGQVRWLRDELDMDELLSRALRPERADFANRVRSAIARQGHTERFIDRVRTAARDRAPRRPPSHRWVSFVAPLAAAALVAIAVIAYQMVGSTASAPVSTVRVASAHWSGMAPATWSRTGGDGSLADGAMIHPGDRIDSHAVGGAIVLDDGTRFELDAGCTAVWSPRSAERRIELVDGGITASVARQAAGTTVVIATRFAQARVIGTRFTITAHGDSSALRVDEGTVRFIRTADGSELVVTAGHRAEAAVAEPFVMRAIAPPTRARRSGDIHVDAGAPAGGDGSDGAPLVTIQAALDAAAPDAVILVRDGVYRENLRVMQGGSEGHPLTIRSVNPLGASVVAVGTALAIHEGDVQVEGMIFDGSYGAEDVVKIKRGTTRIAISGCTIRHGARDGIDLDDCSGITIADCDIHHLVWYSAGTSLSAHGIAASAVSNLVVRGTAIHHVSANAIELAGSGWNDVLIDQCRLSGDEMDETAAGCPVGTRLGVNGINIKQGGLSTRGRLSIRRCDIGGFSVGSGLHLRQNTDVLLHRNRIHDNLDGLRARGAERDPGGSITPSTRVTAVANVFHGNQRAAVRAEDALELLRLHHDTFGLGNRLVIEQVGVPVIALELRNNLFLTGLPEEARGGGNRACGAEAVIDATGHDYRLASGSAAIDAGIQLTELVPEAATDADGATRRGPPDAGAYETR
;
A
#
# COMPACT_ATOMS: atom_id res chain seq x y z
N MET A 1 -25.63 -38.49 -25.34
CA MET A 1 -24.79 -37.59 -24.53
C MET A 1 -24.83 -36.22 -25.19
N SER A 2 -24.98 -35.11 -24.46
CA SER A 2 -25.07 -33.78 -25.09
C SER A 2 -23.69 -33.31 -25.59
N PRO A 3 -23.61 -32.48 -26.65
CA PRO A 3 -22.35 -31.97 -27.18
C PRO A 3 -21.51 -31.22 -26.14
N GLU A 4 -22.15 -30.61 -25.15
CA GLU A 4 -21.50 -29.83 -24.09
C GLU A 4 -20.71 -30.72 -23.10
N LEU A 5 -21.25 -31.89 -22.72
CA LEU A 5 -20.55 -32.84 -21.82
C LEU A 5 -19.32 -33.44 -22.51
N LEU A 6 -19.38 -33.53 -23.83
CA LEU A 6 -18.36 -34.09 -24.71
C LEU A 6 -17.17 -33.13 -24.87
N SER A 7 -17.45 -31.85 -25.10
CA SER A 7 -16.45 -30.78 -25.11
C SER A 7 -15.80 -30.58 -23.73
N TYR A 8 -16.57 -30.80 -22.66
CA TYR A 8 -16.06 -30.77 -21.28
C TYR A 8 -15.05 -31.89 -20.98
N LEU A 9 -15.36 -33.14 -21.35
CA LEU A 9 -14.47 -34.28 -21.12
C LEU A 9 -13.19 -34.22 -21.98
N ALA A 10 -13.30 -33.80 -23.25
CA ALA A 10 -12.16 -33.65 -24.16
C ALA A 10 -11.15 -32.60 -23.65
N LYS A 11 -11.64 -31.46 -23.15
CA LYS A 11 -10.79 -30.42 -22.56
C LYS A 11 -10.15 -30.82 -21.22
N ARG A 12 -10.84 -31.64 -20.42
CA ARG A 12 -10.36 -32.02 -19.08
C ARG A 12 -9.33 -33.14 -19.10
N LEU A 13 -9.36 -33.98 -20.13
CA LEU A 13 -8.41 -35.08 -20.34
C LEU A 13 -7.33 -34.77 -21.40
N ASP A 14 -7.33 -33.54 -21.93
CA ASP A 14 -6.40 -33.05 -22.96
C ASP A 14 -6.35 -33.94 -24.22
N LEU A 15 -7.51 -34.45 -24.63
CA LEU A 15 -7.64 -35.34 -25.78
C LEU A 15 -7.79 -34.54 -27.08
N ASN A 16 -7.12 -34.98 -28.14
CA ASN A 16 -7.31 -34.37 -29.46
C ASN A 16 -8.67 -34.79 -30.07
N GLU A 17 -9.07 -34.10 -31.14
CA GLU A 17 -10.40 -34.26 -31.75
C GLU A 17 -10.70 -35.70 -32.19
N ALA A 18 -9.70 -36.43 -32.68
CA ALA A 18 -9.84 -37.84 -33.09
C ALA A 18 -9.94 -38.81 -31.90
N GLU A 19 -9.23 -38.51 -30.80
CA GLU A 19 -9.29 -39.24 -29.54
C GLU A 19 -10.62 -39.02 -28.81
N GLY A 20 -11.15 -37.79 -28.85
CA GLY A 20 -12.47 -37.44 -28.36
C GLY A 20 -13.57 -38.24 -29.09
N ASP A 21 -13.51 -38.31 -30.41
CA ASP A 21 -14.45 -39.11 -31.22
C ASP A 21 -14.35 -40.61 -30.94
N ALA A 22 -13.14 -41.13 -30.67
CA ALA A 22 -12.95 -42.52 -30.27
C ALA A 22 -13.51 -42.81 -28.86
N ALA A 23 -13.32 -41.89 -27.92
CA ALA A 23 -13.88 -41.99 -26.57
C ALA A 23 -15.42 -41.98 -26.60
N VAL A 24 -16.05 -41.18 -27.46
CA VAL A 24 -17.51 -41.16 -27.67
C VAL A 24 -18.03 -42.48 -28.22
N ARG A 25 -17.30 -43.08 -29.16
CA ARG A 25 -17.64 -44.40 -29.72
C ARG A 25 -17.50 -45.50 -28.66
N GLY A 26 -16.50 -45.42 -27.79
CA GLY A 26 -16.35 -46.34 -26.64
C GLY A 26 -17.46 -46.18 -25.59
N LEU A 27 -17.93 -44.96 -25.36
CA LEU A 27 -19.05 -44.65 -24.47
C LEU A 27 -20.43 -45.10 -24.99
N ALA A 28 -20.51 -45.71 -26.18
CA ALA A 28 -21.70 -46.41 -26.64
C ALA A 28 -21.79 -47.85 -26.07
N ASP A 29 -20.71 -48.40 -25.52
CA ASP A 29 -20.69 -49.70 -24.85
C ASP A 29 -21.19 -49.55 -23.38
N PRO A 30 -22.32 -50.18 -23.01
CA PRO A 30 -22.86 -50.13 -21.65
C PRO A 30 -21.92 -50.68 -20.57
N GLY A 31 -20.88 -51.44 -20.93
CA GLY A 31 -19.82 -51.86 -20.03
C GLY A 31 -18.85 -50.72 -19.66
N GLN A 32 -18.44 -49.93 -20.66
CA GLN A 32 -17.48 -48.82 -20.47
C GLN A 32 -18.11 -47.58 -19.86
N VAL A 33 -19.40 -47.31 -20.09
CA VAL A 33 -20.14 -46.24 -19.38
C VAL A 33 -20.25 -46.52 -17.89
N ARG A 34 -20.34 -47.81 -17.50
CA ARG A 34 -20.34 -48.22 -16.10
C ARG A 34 -18.96 -47.98 -15.47
N TRP A 35 -17.89 -48.40 -16.15
CA TRP A 35 -16.52 -48.13 -15.73
C TRP A 35 -16.23 -46.62 -15.59
N LEU A 36 -16.63 -45.79 -16.56
CA LEU A 36 -16.40 -44.34 -16.51
C LEU A 36 -17.22 -43.66 -15.39
N ARG A 37 -18.44 -44.16 -15.11
CA ARG A 37 -19.24 -43.68 -13.98
C ARG A 37 -18.59 -44.08 -12.65
N ASP A 38 -18.14 -45.32 -12.53
CA ASP A 38 -17.45 -45.81 -11.35
C ASP A 38 -16.15 -45.02 -11.12
N GLU A 39 -15.42 -44.65 -12.17
CA GLU A 39 -14.18 -43.86 -12.07
C GLU A 39 -14.45 -42.39 -11.70
N LEU A 40 -15.50 -41.77 -12.24
CA LEU A 40 -15.91 -40.41 -11.88
C LEU A 40 -16.50 -40.32 -10.47
N ASP A 41 -17.23 -41.34 -10.02
CA ASP A 41 -17.70 -41.45 -8.63
C ASP A 41 -16.53 -41.68 -7.66
N MET A 42 -15.49 -42.40 -8.09
CA MET A 42 -14.24 -42.61 -7.34
C MET A 42 -13.41 -41.31 -7.27
N ASP A 43 -13.42 -40.48 -8.33
CA ASP A 43 -12.81 -39.14 -8.36
C ASP A 43 -13.61 -38.12 -7.52
N GLU A 44 -14.94 -38.23 -7.46
CA GLU A 44 -15.76 -37.44 -6.52
C GLU A 44 -15.52 -37.87 -5.07
N LEU A 45 -15.35 -39.16 -4.81
CA LEU A 45 -14.96 -39.69 -3.49
C LEU A 45 -13.54 -39.27 -3.10
N LEU A 46 -12.58 -39.26 -4.05
CA LEU A 46 -11.22 -38.75 -3.84
C LEU A 46 -11.21 -37.23 -3.62
N SER A 47 -11.98 -36.45 -4.37
CA SER A 47 -12.09 -35.00 -4.18
C SER A 47 -12.79 -34.63 -2.86
N ARG A 48 -13.71 -35.46 -2.36
CA ARG A 48 -14.28 -35.35 -1.01
C ARG A 48 -13.30 -35.82 0.08
N ALA A 49 -12.44 -36.78 -0.21
CA ALA A 49 -11.39 -37.25 0.70
C ALA A 49 -10.17 -36.30 0.74
N LEU A 50 -9.97 -35.45 -0.28
CA LEU A 50 -8.76 -34.64 -0.49
C LEU A 50 -8.98 -33.11 -0.39
N ARG A 51 -10.06 -32.63 0.25
CA ARG A 51 -10.13 -31.20 0.61
C ARG A 51 -9.06 -30.80 1.65
N PRO A 52 -8.50 -29.58 1.56
CA PRO A 52 -7.18 -29.23 2.07
C PRO A 52 -7.20 -28.74 3.52
N GLU A 53 -7.54 -29.60 4.48
CA GLU A 53 -7.40 -29.30 5.91
C GLU A 53 -6.67 -30.36 6.74
N ARG A 54 -6.04 -31.38 6.14
CA ARG A 54 -5.38 -32.44 6.94
C ARG A 54 -4.07 -32.94 6.33
N ALA A 55 -3.02 -32.13 6.43
CA ALA A 55 -1.64 -32.42 6.03
C ALA A 55 -0.92 -33.56 6.80
N ASP A 56 -1.61 -34.63 7.22
CA ASP A 56 -0.97 -35.70 8.01
C ASP A 56 -1.56 -37.11 7.80
N PHE A 57 -2.30 -37.35 6.71
CA PHE A 57 -2.88 -38.68 6.45
C PHE A 57 -1.83 -39.74 6.06
N ALA A 58 -0.87 -39.39 5.21
CA ALA A 58 0.20 -40.30 4.79
C ALA A 58 1.14 -40.71 5.94
N ASN A 59 1.34 -39.83 6.93
CA ASN A 59 2.09 -40.11 8.15
C ASN A 59 1.27 -40.93 9.16
N ARG A 60 -0.05 -40.72 9.24
CA ARG A 60 -0.94 -41.52 10.11
C ARG A 60 -1.14 -42.95 9.60
N VAL A 61 -1.21 -43.18 8.29
CA VAL A 61 -1.28 -44.52 7.71
C VAL A 61 0.05 -45.28 7.88
N ARG A 62 1.20 -44.61 7.66
CA ARG A 62 2.52 -45.18 7.99
C ARG A 62 2.68 -45.47 9.49
N SER A 63 2.16 -44.59 10.35
CA SER A 63 2.20 -44.75 11.80
C SER A 63 1.18 -45.76 12.34
N ALA A 64 0.12 -46.08 11.60
CA ALA A 64 -0.88 -47.10 11.96
C ALA A 64 -0.42 -48.49 11.54
N ILE A 65 0.27 -48.61 10.40
CA ILE A 65 0.90 -49.86 9.93
C ILE A 65 2.12 -50.22 10.82
N ALA A 66 2.81 -49.22 11.39
CA ALA A 66 3.90 -49.45 12.36
C ALA A 66 3.41 -49.76 13.81
N ARG A 67 2.10 -49.70 14.09
CA ARG A 67 1.52 -49.82 15.46
C ARG A 67 0.58 -51.02 15.64
N GLN A 68 0.80 -52.12 14.94
CA GLN A 68 0.37 -53.42 15.48
C GLN A 68 1.40 -53.87 16.54
N GLY A 69 1.07 -53.65 17.82
CA GLY A 69 1.81 -54.29 18.92
C GLY A 69 1.71 -53.62 20.29
N HIS A 70 0.65 -53.96 21.04
CA HIS A 70 0.59 -54.00 22.51
C HIS A 70 0.47 -52.68 23.31
N THR A 71 -0.77 -52.20 23.42
CA THR A 71 -1.27 -51.11 24.29
C THR A 71 -1.05 -51.33 25.79
N GLU A 72 -0.85 -52.57 26.27
CA GLU A 72 -0.76 -52.86 27.71
C GLU A 72 0.55 -52.35 28.37
N ARG A 73 1.67 -52.31 27.64
CA ARG A 73 2.97 -51.90 28.21
C ARG A 73 3.16 -50.39 28.40
N PHE A 74 2.27 -49.59 27.85
CA PHE A 74 2.27 -48.13 28.03
C PHE A 74 1.49 -47.73 29.28
N ILE A 75 0.35 -48.38 29.53
CA ILE A 75 -0.51 -48.12 30.69
C ILE A 75 0.21 -48.48 32.01
N ASP A 76 1.05 -49.51 32.02
CA ASP A 76 1.81 -49.91 33.22
C ASP A 76 2.94 -48.95 33.60
N ARG A 77 3.59 -48.29 32.61
CA ARG A 77 4.64 -47.29 32.89
C ARG A 77 4.07 -46.01 33.49
N VAL A 78 2.88 -45.60 33.04
CA VAL A 78 2.19 -44.41 33.57
C VAL A 78 1.64 -44.66 34.98
N ARG A 79 1.16 -45.87 35.28
CA ARG A 79 0.70 -46.26 36.62
C ARG A 79 1.83 -46.35 37.66
N THR A 80 3.05 -46.64 37.22
CA THR A 80 4.22 -46.74 38.12
C THR A 80 4.80 -45.36 38.45
N ALA A 81 4.68 -44.38 37.55
CA ALA A 81 5.17 -43.00 37.79
C ALA A 81 4.23 -42.14 38.65
N ALA A 82 2.96 -42.55 38.85
CA ALA A 82 1.96 -41.78 39.59
C ALA A 82 1.78 -42.20 41.07
N ARG A 83 2.61 -43.13 41.59
CA ARG A 83 2.50 -43.62 42.97
C ARG A 83 3.46 -43.01 43.99
N ASP A 84 4.43 -42.20 43.56
CA ASP A 84 5.34 -41.55 44.49
C ASP A 84 5.23 -40.02 44.39
N ARG A 85 4.37 -39.44 45.24
CA ARG A 85 4.70 -38.36 46.21
C ARG A 85 3.49 -37.48 46.50
N ALA A 86 2.88 -37.72 47.65
CA ALA A 86 2.23 -36.71 48.47
C ALA A 86 2.56 -37.00 49.96
N PRO A 87 2.52 -35.98 50.84
CA PRO A 87 3.53 -35.74 51.87
C PRO A 87 3.14 -36.21 53.28
N ARG A 88 4.15 -36.41 54.15
CA ARG A 88 3.99 -36.48 55.61
C ARG A 88 5.09 -35.68 56.32
N ARG A 89 4.69 -34.72 57.18
CA ARG A 89 5.51 -33.99 58.17
C ARG A 89 6.01 -34.96 59.27
N PRO A 90 7.10 -34.66 60.02
CA PRO A 90 6.98 -34.00 61.34
C PRO A 90 8.27 -33.17 61.72
N PRO A 91 8.64 -32.93 62.99
CA PRO A 91 8.37 -31.71 63.76
C PRO A 91 9.63 -30.93 64.23
N SER A 92 9.38 -29.93 65.08
CA SER A 92 10.17 -28.82 65.60
C SER A 92 11.38 -29.11 66.51
N HIS A 93 12.41 -28.26 66.34
CA HIS A 93 13.32 -27.59 67.30
C HIS A 93 13.89 -28.33 68.54
N ARG A 94 15.22 -28.20 68.76
CA ARG A 94 15.86 -27.20 69.68
C ARG A 94 17.41 -27.38 69.75
N TRP A 95 18.17 -26.28 69.51
CA TRP A 95 19.13 -25.60 70.43
C TRP A 95 20.49 -26.30 70.65
N VAL A 96 21.65 -25.78 70.23
CA VAL A 96 22.59 -24.81 70.90
C VAL A 96 24.01 -25.37 70.63
N SER A 97 25.14 -24.68 70.38
CA SER A 97 25.55 -23.28 70.24
C SER A 97 27.07 -23.22 69.87
N PHE A 98 27.58 -22.02 69.55
CA PHE A 98 28.98 -21.53 69.56
C PHE A 98 29.91 -21.98 68.40
N VAL A 99 30.65 -21.13 67.67
CA VAL A 99 31.29 -19.82 67.94
C VAL A 99 31.38 -19.01 66.61
N ALA A 100 31.11 -17.71 66.63
CA ALA A 100 31.36 -16.73 65.55
C ALA A 100 32.86 -16.29 65.56
N PRO A 101 33.37 -15.23 64.88
CA PRO A 101 32.94 -14.47 63.68
C PRO A 101 34.13 -14.10 62.75
N LEU A 102 34.17 -14.41 61.45
CA LEU A 102 35.08 -13.72 60.49
C LEU A 102 34.82 -14.14 59.03
N ALA A 103 33.67 -13.77 58.44
CA ALA A 103 33.48 -13.93 56.99
C ALA A 103 32.36 -13.07 56.36
N ALA A 104 31.49 -12.43 57.15
CA ALA A 104 30.30 -11.76 56.59
C ALA A 104 30.57 -10.34 56.06
N ALA A 105 31.58 -9.62 56.57
CA ALA A 105 31.90 -8.27 56.09
C ALA A 105 32.68 -8.29 54.75
N ALA A 106 33.52 -9.31 54.53
CA ALA A 106 34.25 -9.48 53.27
C ALA A 106 33.32 -9.95 52.13
N LEU A 107 32.32 -10.79 52.41
CA LEU A 107 31.38 -11.23 51.38
C LEU A 107 30.39 -10.15 50.95
N VAL A 108 29.98 -9.24 51.85
CA VAL A 108 29.14 -8.09 51.47
C VAL A 108 29.96 -7.01 50.77
N ALA A 109 31.22 -6.76 51.18
CA ALA A 109 32.10 -5.84 50.46
C ALA A 109 32.52 -6.40 49.08
N ILE A 110 32.77 -7.70 48.95
CA ILE A 110 33.02 -8.36 47.65
C ILE A 110 31.74 -8.41 46.82
N ALA A 111 30.55 -8.59 47.40
CA ALA A 111 29.30 -8.53 46.66
C ALA A 111 28.96 -7.11 46.19
N VAL A 112 29.28 -6.07 46.98
CA VAL A 112 29.06 -4.66 46.59
C VAL A 112 30.13 -4.17 45.63
N ILE A 113 31.40 -4.58 45.78
CA ILE A 113 32.47 -4.30 44.81
C ILE A 113 32.26 -5.13 43.54
N ALA A 114 31.79 -6.38 43.59
CA ALA A 114 31.38 -7.14 42.40
C ALA A 114 30.14 -6.53 41.76
N TYR A 115 29.19 -5.99 42.52
CA TYR A 115 28.02 -5.29 41.99
C TYR A 115 28.39 -3.94 41.34
N GLN A 116 29.42 -3.24 41.86
CA GLN A 116 29.91 -1.98 41.27
C GLN A 116 31.01 -2.15 40.22
N MET A 117 31.73 -3.29 40.18
CA MET A 117 32.69 -3.66 39.13
C MET A 117 32.06 -4.50 38.00
N VAL A 118 30.81 -4.94 38.13
CA VAL A 118 29.96 -5.44 37.03
C VAL A 118 29.16 -4.29 36.39
N GLY A 119 29.53 -3.04 36.71
CA GLY A 119 29.26 -1.88 35.87
C GLY A 119 30.22 -1.85 34.68
N SER A 120 29.68 -2.12 33.50
CA SER A 120 30.31 -2.14 32.16
C SER A 120 31.11 -3.40 31.79
N THR A 121 30.43 -4.35 31.15
CA THR A 121 30.66 -4.64 29.72
C THR A 121 29.47 -5.41 29.14
N ALA A 122 29.04 -4.97 27.95
CA ALA A 122 28.05 -5.55 27.07
C ALA A 122 26.59 -5.56 27.55
N SER A 123 25.87 -4.47 27.27
CA SER A 123 24.53 -4.63 26.67
C SER A 123 24.68 -5.63 25.53
N ALA A 124 24.14 -6.85 25.68
CA ALA A 124 24.15 -7.82 24.61
C ALA A 124 23.56 -7.15 23.37
N PRO A 125 24.24 -7.17 22.21
CA PRO A 125 23.65 -6.60 21.01
C PRO A 125 22.38 -7.40 20.74
N VAL A 126 21.24 -6.73 20.56
CA VAL A 126 20.08 -7.36 19.94
C VAL A 126 20.43 -7.53 18.46
N SER A 127 21.36 -8.43 18.15
CA SER A 127 21.89 -8.54 16.80
C SER A 127 20.94 -9.34 15.93
N THR A 128 20.40 -10.44 16.46
CA THR A 128 19.63 -11.39 15.66
C THR A 128 18.23 -11.58 16.22
N VAL A 129 17.21 -11.51 15.37
CA VAL A 129 15.82 -11.82 15.72
C VAL A 129 15.30 -13.00 14.91
N ARG A 130 14.42 -13.78 15.51
CA ARG A 130 13.78 -14.92 14.84
C ARG A 130 12.39 -14.52 14.36
N VAL A 131 12.08 -14.90 13.13
CA VAL A 131 10.75 -14.81 12.52
C VAL A 131 9.94 -15.99 13.04
N ALA A 132 8.95 -15.72 13.90
CA ALA A 132 8.03 -16.72 14.40
C ALA A 132 7.12 -17.23 13.28
N SER A 133 6.60 -16.31 12.47
CA SER A 133 5.87 -16.63 11.24
C SER A 133 6.04 -15.56 10.17
N ALA A 134 5.98 -15.97 8.91
CA ALA A 134 5.98 -15.10 7.73
C ALA A 134 4.83 -15.47 6.80
N HIS A 135 4.16 -14.45 6.25
CA HIS A 135 3.10 -14.61 5.26
C HIS A 135 3.30 -13.62 4.12
N TRP A 136 3.17 -14.08 2.88
CA TRP A 136 3.39 -13.28 1.68
C TRP A 136 2.21 -13.43 0.74
N SER A 137 1.80 -12.35 0.06
CA SER A 137 0.60 -12.35 -0.80
C SER A 137 0.80 -13.11 -2.13
N GLY A 138 2.03 -13.43 -2.52
CA GLY A 138 2.37 -14.14 -3.76
C GLY A 138 2.92 -15.56 -3.57
N MET A 139 3.03 -16.33 -4.67
CA MET A 139 3.55 -17.70 -4.66
C MET A 139 5.06 -17.79 -4.36
N ALA A 140 5.78 -16.67 -4.42
CA ALA A 140 7.18 -16.56 -4.03
C ALA A 140 7.31 -15.64 -2.80
N PRO A 141 7.97 -16.09 -1.71
CA PRO A 141 8.23 -15.24 -0.55
C PRO A 141 9.17 -14.09 -0.92
N ALA A 142 9.09 -12.97 -0.19
CA ALA A 142 10.05 -11.89 -0.32
C ALA A 142 11.49 -12.39 -0.21
N THR A 143 12.39 -11.78 -0.98
CA THR A 143 13.79 -12.17 -0.93
C THR A 143 14.48 -11.44 0.22
N TRP A 144 15.37 -12.17 0.85
CA TRP A 144 16.27 -11.66 1.87
C TRP A 144 17.68 -11.82 1.34
N SER A 145 18.42 -10.71 1.24
CA SER A 145 19.84 -10.76 0.92
C SER A 145 20.68 -10.55 2.18
N ARG A 146 21.68 -11.41 2.35
CA ARG A 146 22.73 -11.30 3.38
C ARG A 146 24.10 -11.33 2.71
N THR A 147 25.12 -10.76 3.37
CA THR A 147 26.52 -10.97 2.97
C THR A 147 26.84 -12.49 2.95
N GLY A 148 26.86 -13.09 1.76
CA GLY A 148 27.06 -14.54 1.55
C GLY A 148 25.95 -15.30 0.81
N GLY A 149 24.86 -14.64 0.37
CA GLY A 149 23.87 -15.19 -0.56
C GLY A 149 22.42 -14.77 -0.25
N ASP A 150 21.50 -15.08 -1.16
CA ASP A 150 20.06 -14.78 -1.04
C ASP A 150 19.29 -15.95 -0.40
N GLY A 151 18.19 -15.63 0.29
CA GLY A 151 17.31 -16.60 0.92
C GLY A 151 15.84 -16.15 0.94
N SER A 152 14.96 -17.02 1.42
CA SER A 152 13.54 -16.72 1.62
C SER A 152 13.29 -16.36 3.08
N LEU A 153 12.53 -15.29 3.31
CA LEU A 153 12.05 -14.93 4.64
C LEU A 153 10.83 -15.81 4.99
N ALA A 154 11.07 -16.90 5.72
CA ALA A 154 10.09 -17.92 6.10
C ALA A 154 10.04 -18.16 7.61
N ASP A 155 9.07 -18.95 8.07
CA ASP A 155 8.92 -19.36 9.46
C ASP A 155 10.24 -19.93 10.03
N GLY A 156 10.67 -19.37 11.16
CA GLY A 156 11.91 -19.75 11.83
C GLY A 156 13.18 -19.11 11.29
N ALA A 157 13.10 -18.25 10.27
CA ALA A 157 14.25 -17.51 9.75
C ALA A 157 14.90 -16.62 10.83
N MET A 158 16.22 -16.42 10.74
CA MET A 158 17.01 -15.63 11.70
C MET A 158 17.54 -14.37 11.00
N ILE A 159 16.98 -13.20 11.30
CA ILE A 159 17.42 -11.92 10.73
C ILE A 159 18.61 -11.39 11.55
N HIS A 160 19.77 -11.27 10.94
CA HIS A 160 21.04 -10.78 11.47
C HIS A 160 21.25 -9.28 11.17
N PRO A 161 22.16 -8.59 11.89
CA PRO A 161 22.48 -7.20 11.58
C PRO A 161 23.08 -7.07 10.19
N GLY A 162 22.62 -6.06 9.45
CA GLY A 162 23.03 -5.78 8.07
C GLY A 162 22.17 -6.48 7.02
N ASP A 163 21.24 -7.35 7.44
CA ASP A 163 20.37 -8.04 6.50
C ASP A 163 19.39 -7.10 5.83
N ARG A 164 19.28 -7.22 4.50
CA ARG A 164 18.35 -6.45 3.68
C ARG A 164 17.14 -7.31 3.33
N ILE A 165 15.97 -6.77 3.61
CA ILE A 165 14.65 -7.34 3.34
C ILE A 165 14.08 -6.57 2.16
N ASP A 166 13.75 -7.27 1.08
CA ASP A 166 13.16 -6.69 -0.12
C ASP A 166 11.86 -7.44 -0.45
N SER A 167 10.73 -6.73 -0.36
CA SER A 167 9.43 -7.32 -0.63
C SER A 167 9.12 -7.42 -2.13
N HIS A 168 9.90 -6.79 -3.01
CA HIS A 168 9.70 -6.81 -4.47
C HIS A 168 8.24 -6.58 -4.87
N ALA A 169 7.68 -7.33 -5.82
CA ALA A 169 6.30 -7.16 -6.25
C ALA A 169 5.25 -7.79 -5.31
N VAL A 170 5.62 -8.22 -4.10
CA VAL A 170 4.70 -8.87 -3.15
C VAL A 170 4.65 -8.13 -1.82
N GLY A 171 3.46 -7.95 -1.27
CA GLY A 171 3.29 -7.53 0.12
C GLY A 171 3.42 -8.72 1.06
N GLY A 172 3.65 -8.45 2.35
CA GLY A 172 3.62 -9.53 3.33
C GLY A 172 3.74 -9.06 4.77
N ALA A 173 3.72 -10.01 5.68
CA ALA A 173 3.84 -9.76 7.10
C ALA A 173 4.81 -10.74 7.74
N ILE A 174 5.63 -10.20 8.65
CA ILE A 174 6.46 -11.00 9.55
C ILE A 174 6.06 -10.75 10.99
N VAL A 175 6.06 -11.82 11.77
CA VAL A 175 5.86 -11.78 13.21
C VAL A 175 7.15 -12.25 13.87
N LEU A 176 7.68 -11.46 14.79
CA LEU A 176 8.86 -11.82 15.58
C LEU A 176 8.45 -12.65 16.81
N ASP A 177 9.41 -13.36 17.40
CA ASP A 177 9.18 -14.19 18.62
C ASP A 177 8.62 -13.40 19.82
N ASP A 178 8.78 -12.07 19.86
CA ASP A 178 8.20 -11.23 20.91
C ASP A 178 6.75 -10.76 20.63
N GLY A 179 6.17 -11.19 19.50
CA GLY A 179 4.85 -10.82 19.03
C GLY A 179 4.79 -9.50 18.24
N THR A 180 5.91 -8.80 18.06
CA THR A 180 5.96 -7.63 17.18
C THR A 180 5.71 -8.06 15.74
N ARG A 181 4.78 -7.39 15.06
CA ARG A 181 4.40 -7.66 13.67
C ARG A 181 4.75 -6.49 12.78
N PHE A 182 5.41 -6.77 11.66
CA PHE A 182 5.66 -5.82 10.59
C PHE A 182 4.96 -6.30 9.33
N GLU A 183 4.02 -5.49 8.84
CA GLU A 183 3.46 -5.61 7.50
C GLU A 183 4.30 -4.74 6.57
N LEU A 184 4.86 -5.35 5.54
CA LEU A 184 5.68 -4.73 4.51
C LEU A 184 4.80 -4.60 3.27
N ASP A 185 4.65 -3.39 2.77
CA ASP A 185 3.97 -3.19 1.50
C ASP A 185 4.78 -3.83 0.35
N ALA A 186 4.15 -4.06 -0.80
CA ALA A 186 4.91 -4.37 -2.02
C ALA A 186 5.91 -3.24 -2.33
N GLY A 187 7.09 -3.59 -2.84
CA GLY A 187 8.17 -2.68 -3.20
C GLY A 187 8.98 -2.14 -2.02
N CYS A 188 8.70 -2.63 -0.81
CA CYS A 188 9.35 -2.19 0.40
C CYS A 188 10.78 -2.74 0.51
N THR A 189 11.72 -1.83 0.78
CA THR A 189 13.10 -2.16 1.13
C THR A 189 13.40 -1.72 2.55
N ALA A 190 13.87 -2.65 3.38
CA ALA A 190 14.31 -2.37 4.74
C ALA A 190 15.62 -3.09 5.10
N VAL A 191 16.42 -2.51 5.99
CA VAL A 191 17.66 -3.10 6.50
C VAL A 191 17.57 -3.27 8.02
N TRP A 192 17.85 -4.46 8.52
CA TRP A 192 17.93 -4.72 9.95
C TRP A 192 19.26 -4.21 10.51
N SER A 193 19.23 -3.09 11.26
CA SER A 193 20.43 -2.35 11.67
C SER A 193 20.47 -2.06 13.18
N PRO A 194 20.28 -3.08 14.04
CA PRO A 194 20.13 -2.89 15.48
C PRO A 194 21.35 -2.23 16.13
N ARG A 195 21.10 -1.45 17.19
CA ARG A 195 22.12 -0.86 18.07
C ARG A 195 21.95 -1.41 19.49
N SER A 196 22.92 -1.18 20.37
CA SER A 196 23.00 -1.79 21.70
C SER A 196 21.71 -1.77 22.54
N ALA A 197 20.86 -0.73 22.39
CA ALA A 197 19.55 -0.60 23.05
C ALA A 197 18.37 -0.35 22.08
N GLU A 198 18.62 -0.37 20.77
CA GLU A 198 17.63 -0.08 19.73
C GLU A 198 17.46 -1.28 18.81
N ARG A 199 16.23 -1.82 18.73
CA ARG A 199 15.83 -2.70 17.63
C ARG A 199 15.50 -1.83 16.44
N ARG A 200 16.54 -1.53 15.65
CA ARG A 200 16.49 -0.55 14.58
C ARG A 200 16.30 -1.22 13.23
N ILE A 201 15.33 -0.70 12.47
CA ILE A 201 15.08 -1.02 11.08
C ILE A 201 15.32 0.27 10.29
N GLU A 202 16.15 0.19 9.25
CA GLU A 202 16.35 1.28 8.29
C GLU A 202 15.46 1.03 7.08
N LEU A 203 14.32 1.71 7.03
CA LEU A 203 13.39 1.73 5.90
C LEU A 203 13.96 2.63 4.81
N VAL A 204 14.39 2.02 3.71
CA VAL A 204 15.04 2.71 2.57
C VAL A 204 13.97 3.30 1.65
N ASP A 205 12.94 2.51 1.35
CA ASP A 205 11.81 2.89 0.50
C ASP A 205 10.59 1.99 0.76
N GLY A 206 9.38 2.50 0.51
CA GLY A 206 8.12 1.79 0.69
C GLY A 206 7.48 2.03 2.06
N GLY A 207 6.55 1.16 2.45
CA GLY A 207 5.77 1.31 3.68
C GLY A 207 5.89 0.13 4.62
N ILE A 208 5.92 0.45 5.92
CA ILE A 208 5.84 -0.53 7.02
C ILE A 208 4.67 -0.15 7.92
N THR A 209 3.71 -1.05 8.04
CA THR A 209 2.72 -1.00 9.13
C THR A 209 3.23 -1.87 10.29
N ALA A 210 3.58 -1.23 11.39
CA ALA A 210 4.17 -1.87 12.55
C ALA A 210 3.16 -1.96 13.70
N SER A 211 2.93 -3.18 14.19
CA SER A 211 2.24 -3.44 15.46
C SER A 211 3.28 -3.92 16.47
N VAL A 212 3.80 -2.97 17.26
CA VAL A 212 4.95 -3.22 18.15
C VAL A 212 4.48 -3.70 19.52
N ALA A 213 4.91 -4.90 19.90
CA ALA A 213 4.67 -5.44 21.24
C ALA A 213 5.40 -4.60 22.29
N ARG A 214 4.88 -4.57 23.53
CA ARG A 214 5.50 -3.80 24.61
C ARG A 214 6.92 -4.29 24.88
N GLN A 215 7.91 -3.41 24.72
CA GLN A 215 9.32 -3.75 24.86
C GLN A 215 9.76 -3.83 26.34
N ALA A 216 10.77 -4.65 26.62
CA ALA A 216 11.41 -4.73 27.94
C ALA A 216 12.05 -3.38 28.32
N ALA A 217 12.16 -3.11 29.63
CA ALA A 217 12.75 -1.87 30.11
C ALA A 217 14.19 -1.69 29.59
N GLY A 218 14.44 -0.57 28.91
CA GLY A 218 15.74 -0.26 28.30
C GLY A 218 15.87 -0.60 26.81
N THR A 219 14.87 -1.22 26.18
CA THR A 219 14.85 -1.51 24.73
C THR A 219 13.79 -0.67 24.04
N THR A 220 14.10 -0.12 22.86
CA THR A 220 13.16 0.65 22.02
C THR A 220 13.19 0.14 20.58
N VAL A 221 12.03 0.06 19.93
CA VAL A 221 11.97 -0.19 18.48
C VAL A 221 12.10 1.15 17.77
N VAL A 222 12.99 1.19 16.78
CA VAL A 222 13.24 2.37 15.96
C VAL A 222 13.05 2.00 14.50
N ILE A 223 12.11 2.64 13.82
CA ILE A 223 12.07 2.60 12.35
C ILE A 223 12.63 3.93 11.88
N ALA A 224 13.79 3.87 11.25
CA ALA A 224 14.49 5.02 10.71
C ALA A 224 14.34 5.04 9.20
N THR A 225 14.08 6.22 8.67
CA THR A 225 14.14 6.53 7.26
C THR A 225 15.25 7.55 7.04
N ARG A 226 15.47 7.95 5.79
CA ARG A 226 16.38 9.06 5.50
C ARG A 226 15.93 10.37 6.14
N PHE A 227 14.62 10.65 6.14
CA PHE A 227 14.10 11.95 6.57
C PHE A 227 13.68 11.98 8.04
N ALA A 228 13.48 10.83 8.69
CA ALA A 228 13.11 10.80 10.10
C ALA A 228 13.43 9.51 10.85
N GLN A 229 13.23 9.53 12.17
CA GLN A 229 13.25 8.36 13.05
C GLN A 229 11.96 8.29 13.85
N ALA A 230 11.25 7.16 13.75
CA ALA A 230 10.11 6.81 14.60
C ALA A 230 10.57 5.91 15.75
N ARG A 231 10.47 6.39 17.00
CA ARG A 231 10.86 5.66 18.22
C ARG A 231 9.63 5.27 19.03
N VAL A 232 9.50 3.99 19.38
CA VAL A 232 8.33 3.43 20.08
C VAL A 232 8.66 2.36 21.12
N ILE A 233 7.75 2.19 22.09
CA ILE A 233 7.83 1.17 23.14
C ILE A 233 6.69 0.15 23.03
N GLY A 234 5.53 0.54 22.46
CA GLY A 234 4.37 -0.32 22.19
C GLY A 234 3.24 0.49 21.55
N THR A 235 3.02 0.30 20.24
CA THR A 235 2.26 1.23 19.39
C THR A 235 1.86 0.51 18.08
N ARG A 236 0.73 0.89 17.48
CA ARG A 236 0.39 0.57 16.08
C ARG A 236 0.49 1.82 15.21
N PHE A 237 1.30 1.76 14.17
CA PHE A 237 1.53 2.89 13.28
C PHE A 237 2.00 2.43 11.90
N THR A 238 1.79 3.27 10.91
CA THR A 238 2.36 3.13 9.57
C THR A 238 3.43 4.18 9.37
N ILE A 239 4.59 3.78 8.87
CA ILE A 239 5.63 4.68 8.40
C ILE A 239 5.92 4.38 6.93
N THR A 240 5.83 5.39 6.10
CA THR A 240 6.25 5.31 4.70
C THR A 240 7.50 6.16 4.49
N ALA A 241 8.44 5.60 3.73
CA ALA A 241 9.54 6.34 3.16
C ALA A 241 9.27 6.47 1.67
N HIS A 242 9.18 7.71 1.21
CA HIS A 242 9.18 8.03 -0.21
C HIS A 242 10.45 8.80 -0.55
N GLY A 243 10.75 8.92 -1.84
CA GLY A 243 11.99 9.55 -2.33
C GLY A 243 12.38 10.83 -1.58
N ASP A 244 11.42 11.72 -1.27
CA ASP A 244 11.65 13.03 -0.64
C ASP A 244 11.13 13.24 0.79
N SER A 245 10.46 12.25 1.37
CA SER A 245 9.73 12.46 2.60
C SER A 245 9.59 11.18 3.41
N SER A 246 9.23 11.35 4.68
CA SER A 246 8.78 10.24 5.51
C SER A 246 7.50 10.63 6.20
N ALA A 247 6.45 9.87 5.92
CA ALA A 247 5.15 10.08 6.53
C ALA A 247 4.93 9.06 7.63
N LEU A 248 4.51 9.53 8.79
CA LEU A 248 4.15 8.72 9.93
C LEU A 248 2.66 8.91 10.20
N ARG A 249 1.91 7.82 10.25
CA ARG A 249 0.50 7.77 10.68
C ARG A 249 0.41 6.90 11.94
N VAL A 250 -0.21 7.38 13.01
CA VAL A 250 -0.34 6.61 14.27
C VAL A 250 -1.79 6.21 14.47
N ASP A 251 -2.04 4.90 14.49
CA ASP A 251 -3.36 4.32 14.69
C ASP A 251 -3.66 4.14 16.19
N GLU A 252 -2.68 3.60 16.94
CA GLU A 252 -2.82 3.33 18.36
C GLU A 252 -1.55 3.71 19.10
N GLY A 253 -1.67 4.37 20.26
CA GLY A 253 -0.54 4.72 21.11
C GLY A 253 0.13 6.03 20.73
N THR A 254 1.45 6.08 20.80
CA THR A 254 2.24 7.29 20.55
C THR A 254 3.59 6.93 19.95
N VAL A 255 4.05 7.76 19.03
CA VAL A 255 5.34 7.64 18.36
C VAL A 255 6.10 8.95 18.52
N ARG A 256 7.37 8.86 18.93
CA ARG A 256 8.28 10.00 18.85
C ARG A 256 8.89 10.03 17.46
N PHE A 257 8.61 11.07 16.69
CA PHE A 257 9.03 11.26 15.31
C PHE A 257 10.05 12.39 15.21
N ILE A 258 11.28 12.07 14.81
CA ILE A 258 12.41 13.00 14.83
C ILE A 258 12.85 13.23 13.39
N ARG A 259 12.78 14.47 12.88
CA ARG A 259 13.25 14.83 11.54
C ARG A 259 14.78 14.81 11.48
N THR A 260 15.34 14.10 10.51
CA THR A 260 16.79 13.97 10.34
C THR A 260 17.46 15.28 9.90
N ALA A 261 16.77 16.09 9.10
CA ALA A 261 17.33 17.30 8.49
C ALA A 261 17.81 18.35 9.52
N ASP A 262 17.12 18.49 10.64
CA ASP A 262 17.40 19.49 11.68
C ASP A 262 17.31 18.97 13.11
N GLY A 263 17.01 17.68 13.30
CA GLY A 263 16.87 17.05 14.62
C GLY A 263 15.59 17.44 15.37
N SER A 264 14.66 18.16 14.75
CA SER A 264 13.40 18.54 15.38
C SER A 264 12.55 17.31 15.72
N GLU A 265 11.81 17.36 16.82
CA GLU A 265 11.04 16.24 17.36
C GLU A 265 9.55 16.57 17.46
N LEU A 266 8.70 15.63 17.06
CA LEU A 266 7.26 15.64 17.27
C LEU A 266 6.84 14.37 18.01
N VAL A 267 5.92 14.52 18.96
CA VAL A 267 5.23 13.39 19.58
C VAL A 267 3.90 13.21 18.86
N VAL A 268 3.81 12.20 17.99
CA VAL A 268 2.62 11.91 17.19
C VAL A 268 1.77 10.88 17.93
N THR A 269 0.54 11.26 18.29
CA THR A 269 -0.39 10.41 19.03
C THR A 269 -1.39 9.73 18.09
N ALA A 270 -2.09 8.70 18.58
CA ALA A 270 -3.19 8.05 17.87
C ALA A 270 -4.14 9.07 17.20
N GLY A 271 -4.59 8.75 15.99
CA GLY A 271 -5.43 9.64 15.18
C GLY A 271 -4.68 10.80 14.54
N HIS A 272 -3.35 10.88 14.65
CA HIS A 272 -2.53 11.91 14.04
C HIS A 272 -1.46 11.34 13.12
N ARG A 273 -0.98 12.20 12.23
CA ARG A 273 0.12 11.98 11.32
C ARG A 273 1.12 13.13 11.36
N ALA A 274 2.31 12.89 10.86
CA ALA A 274 3.30 13.93 10.60
C ALA A 274 4.14 13.53 9.40
N GLU A 275 4.66 14.53 8.68
CA GLU A 275 5.54 14.30 7.53
C GLU A 275 6.85 15.03 7.75
N ALA A 276 7.96 14.30 7.62
CA ALA A 276 9.30 14.84 7.65
C ALA A 276 9.88 14.93 6.23
N ALA A 277 10.23 16.15 5.80
CA ALA A 277 11.01 16.42 4.59
C ALA A 277 11.96 17.60 4.84
N VAL A 278 12.94 17.81 3.94
CA VAL A 278 14.08 18.73 4.15
C VAL A 278 13.65 20.19 4.33
N ALA A 279 12.61 20.64 3.62
CA ALA A 279 12.18 22.04 3.61
C ALA A 279 10.67 22.23 3.85
N GLU A 280 9.97 21.18 4.30
CA GLU A 280 8.52 21.23 4.53
C GLU A 280 8.18 21.52 6.01
N PRO A 281 6.97 22.03 6.29
CA PRO A 281 6.48 22.18 7.65
C PRO A 281 6.45 20.84 8.40
N PHE A 282 7.31 20.70 9.41
CA PHE A 282 7.32 19.54 10.30
C PHE A 282 6.32 19.74 11.43
N VAL A 283 5.05 19.41 11.15
CA VAL A 283 3.93 19.61 12.07
C VAL A 283 3.06 18.37 12.17
N MET A 284 2.54 18.11 13.36
CA MET A 284 1.54 17.08 13.58
C MET A 284 0.21 17.54 12.98
N ARG A 285 -0.42 16.69 12.16
CA ARG A 285 -1.73 16.91 11.57
C ARG A 285 -2.64 15.79 12.02
N ALA A 286 -3.86 16.11 12.39
CA ALA A 286 -4.82 15.07 12.71
C ALA A 286 -5.18 14.31 11.40
N ILE A 287 -5.28 12.98 11.44
CA ILE A 287 -5.59 12.12 10.27
C ILE A 287 -6.98 12.48 9.73
N ALA A 288 -7.90 12.74 10.64
CA ALA A 288 -9.10 13.56 10.45
C ALA A 288 -8.88 14.88 11.21
N PRO A 289 -9.43 16.04 10.83
CA PRO A 289 -9.25 17.29 11.58
C PRO A 289 -9.57 17.13 13.08
N PRO A 290 -8.89 17.89 13.97
CA PRO A 290 -9.01 17.70 15.41
C PRO A 290 -10.47 17.76 15.85
N THR A 291 -10.86 16.88 16.78
CA THR A 291 -12.15 16.91 17.44
C THR A 291 -12.38 18.31 18.00
N ARG A 292 -13.26 19.05 17.32
CA ARG A 292 -13.67 20.38 17.76
C ARG A 292 -14.32 20.24 19.14
N ALA A 293 -14.12 21.24 19.99
CA ALA A 293 -14.82 21.32 21.27
C ALA A 293 -16.33 21.18 21.02
N ARG A 294 -16.93 20.22 21.73
CA ARG A 294 -18.34 19.82 21.66
C ARG A 294 -19.25 21.05 21.59
N ARG A 295 -20.08 21.15 20.55
CA ARG A 295 -21.06 22.24 20.45
C ARG A 295 -22.43 21.74 20.86
N SER A 296 -23.25 22.64 21.42
CA SER A 296 -24.70 22.41 21.46
C SER A 296 -25.19 22.37 20.01
N GLY A 297 -25.40 21.18 19.46
CA GLY A 297 -25.75 20.98 18.04
C GLY A 297 -25.10 19.74 17.38
N ASP A 298 -24.15 19.08 18.04
CA ASP A 298 -23.62 17.81 17.55
C ASP A 298 -24.70 16.72 17.63
N ILE A 299 -24.87 15.94 16.56
CA ILE A 299 -25.85 14.85 16.47
C ILE A 299 -25.09 13.53 16.61
N HIS A 300 -25.41 12.75 17.64
CA HIS A 300 -24.80 11.45 17.90
C HIS A 300 -25.60 10.33 17.24
N VAL A 301 -24.88 9.41 16.62
CA VAL A 301 -25.43 8.23 15.96
C VAL A 301 -24.78 6.97 16.52
N ASP A 302 -25.59 5.96 16.82
CA ASP A 302 -25.16 4.68 17.37
C ASP A 302 -26.08 3.56 16.84
N ALA A 303 -25.52 2.67 16.02
CA ALA A 303 -26.27 1.54 15.45
C ALA A 303 -26.86 0.60 16.52
N GLY A 304 -26.31 0.59 17.74
CA GLY A 304 -26.77 -0.21 18.86
C GLY A 304 -27.81 0.48 19.76
N ALA A 305 -28.18 1.73 19.48
CA ALA A 305 -29.10 2.48 20.32
C ALA A 305 -30.57 2.05 20.16
N PRO A 306 -31.42 2.28 21.18
CA PRO A 306 -32.87 2.13 21.05
C PRO A 306 -33.45 3.11 20.02
N ALA A 307 -34.52 2.69 19.33
CA ALA A 307 -35.26 3.57 18.44
C ALA A 307 -35.88 4.76 19.20
N GLY A 308 -35.99 5.90 18.51
CA GLY A 308 -36.60 7.11 19.05
C GLY A 308 -35.66 8.03 19.83
N GLY A 309 -34.34 7.85 19.71
CA GLY A 309 -33.35 8.81 20.19
C GLY A 309 -33.54 10.20 19.56
N ASP A 310 -33.10 11.23 20.27
CA ASP A 310 -33.20 12.63 19.84
C ASP A 310 -31.89 13.16 19.21
N GLY A 311 -30.87 12.31 19.09
CA GLY A 311 -29.56 12.67 18.55
C GLY A 311 -28.63 13.28 19.59
N SER A 312 -29.06 13.40 20.85
CA SER A 312 -28.13 13.71 21.95
C SER A 312 -27.23 12.51 22.25
N ASP A 313 -26.11 12.73 22.93
CA ASP A 313 -25.20 11.66 23.35
C ASP A 313 -25.82 10.63 24.31
N GLY A 314 -26.81 11.08 25.09
CA GLY A 314 -27.57 10.23 26.01
C GLY A 314 -28.69 9.43 25.32
N ALA A 315 -29.15 9.89 24.16
CA ALA A 315 -30.18 9.25 23.35
C ALA A 315 -29.85 9.40 21.85
N PRO A 316 -28.77 8.76 21.36
CA PRO A 316 -28.31 8.91 19.99
C PRO A 316 -29.34 8.38 18.99
N LEU A 317 -29.30 8.91 17.77
CA LEU A 317 -30.07 8.36 16.64
C LEU A 317 -29.50 7.00 16.23
N VAL A 318 -30.37 6.14 15.69
CA VAL A 318 -29.97 4.77 15.29
C VAL A 318 -29.28 4.75 13.92
N THR A 319 -29.67 5.66 13.02
CA THR A 319 -29.18 5.69 11.63
C THR A 319 -28.51 7.01 11.31
N ILE A 320 -27.50 6.98 10.44
CA ILE A 320 -26.82 8.20 9.99
C ILE A 320 -27.76 9.00 9.10
N GLN A 321 -28.62 8.35 8.31
CA GLN A 321 -29.61 9.07 7.51
C GLN A 321 -30.57 9.89 8.37
N ALA A 322 -31.05 9.38 9.50
CA ALA A 322 -31.92 10.17 10.39
C ALA A 322 -31.19 11.40 10.95
N ALA A 323 -29.88 11.28 11.20
CA ALA A 323 -29.06 12.42 11.61
C ALA A 323 -28.88 13.44 10.48
N LEU A 324 -28.67 12.99 9.24
CA LEU A 324 -28.61 13.86 8.06
C LEU A 324 -29.93 14.60 7.84
N ASP A 325 -31.06 13.92 7.99
CA ASP A 325 -32.39 14.50 7.82
C ASP A 325 -32.71 15.55 8.91
N ALA A 326 -32.13 15.40 10.10
CA ALA A 326 -32.31 16.32 11.23
C ALA A 326 -31.24 17.43 11.32
N ALA A 327 -30.16 17.34 10.52
CA ALA A 327 -29.00 18.19 10.65
C ALA A 327 -29.26 19.63 10.22
N ALA A 328 -28.77 20.57 11.04
CA ALA A 328 -28.56 21.95 10.59
C ALA A 328 -27.36 22.01 9.61
N PRO A 329 -27.27 23.04 8.73
CA PRO A 329 -26.19 23.17 7.76
C PRO A 329 -24.76 23.03 8.32
N ASP A 330 -24.47 23.53 9.52
CA ASP A 330 -23.14 23.45 10.14
C ASP A 330 -22.99 22.36 11.21
N ALA A 331 -23.94 21.41 11.23
CA ALA A 331 -23.96 20.33 12.21
C ALA A 331 -22.77 19.39 12.04
N VAL A 332 -22.41 18.74 13.16
CA VAL A 332 -21.46 17.64 13.18
C VAL A 332 -22.20 16.39 13.58
N ILE A 333 -22.27 15.42 12.67
CA ILE A 333 -22.82 14.09 12.90
C ILE A 333 -21.67 13.20 13.39
N LEU A 334 -21.73 12.81 14.66
CA LEU A 334 -20.76 11.98 15.34
C LEU A 334 -21.24 10.53 15.34
N VAL A 335 -20.62 9.72 14.49
CA VAL A 335 -20.99 8.32 14.27
C VAL A 335 -20.14 7.40 15.13
N ARG A 336 -20.76 6.74 16.11
CA ARG A 336 -20.08 5.75 16.96
C ARG A 336 -19.73 4.48 16.18
N ASP A 337 -18.78 3.73 16.71
CA ASP A 337 -18.32 2.48 16.13
C ASP A 337 -19.48 1.52 15.86
N GLY A 338 -19.48 0.89 14.71
CA GLY A 338 -20.56 -0.01 14.32
C GLY A 338 -20.72 -0.18 12.82
N VAL A 339 -21.62 -1.09 12.45
CA VAL A 339 -21.99 -1.36 11.06
C VAL A 339 -23.38 -0.81 10.79
N TYR A 340 -23.43 0.22 9.95
CA TYR A 340 -24.61 0.92 9.50
C TYR A 340 -25.02 0.40 8.13
N ARG A 341 -26.11 -0.35 8.07
CA ARG A 341 -26.62 -0.93 6.81
C ARG A 341 -27.64 0.00 6.18
N GLU A 342 -27.16 0.97 5.43
CA GLU A 342 -27.97 2.05 4.86
C GLU A 342 -27.32 2.64 3.61
N ASN A 343 -28.12 3.36 2.81
CA ASN A 343 -27.67 4.12 1.66
C ASN A 343 -27.79 5.61 1.99
N LEU A 344 -26.67 6.28 2.26
CA LEU A 344 -26.69 7.68 2.69
C LEU A 344 -26.94 8.63 1.52
N ARG A 345 -27.80 9.61 1.75
CA ARG A 345 -28.06 10.73 0.85
C ARG A 345 -27.93 12.03 1.60
N VAL A 346 -26.90 12.80 1.24
CA VAL A 346 -26.71 14.15 1.76
C VAL A 346 -27.48 15.11 0.86
N MET A 347 -28.71 15.42 1.26
CA MET A 347 -29.64 16.30 0.53
C MET A 347 -29.57 17.75 0.99
N GLN A 348 -28.78 18.04 2.02
CA GLN A 348 -28.52 19.36 2.55
C GLN A 348 -27.06 19.40 2.98
N GLY A 349 -26.37 20.49 2.65
CA GLY A 349 -24.99 20.74 3.05
C GLY A 349 -24.87 21.95 3.97
N GLY A 350 -23.63 22.35 4.21
CA GLY A 350 -23.32 23.54 5.00
C GLY A 350 -23.25 24.83 4.18
N SER A 351 -22.37 25.71 4.62
CA SER A 351 -21.96 26.89 3.85
C SER A 351 -20.45 27.01 3.86
N GLU A 352 -19.91 27.90 3.02
CA GLU A 352 -18.47 28.16 2.98
C GLU A 352 -17.91 28.48 4.38
N GLY A 353 -16.88 27.75 4.80
CA GLY A 353 -16.28 27.86 6.14
C GLY A 353 -17.05 27.18 7.28
N HIS A 354 -18.27 26.70 7.02
CA HIS A 354 -19.16 26.05 7.98
C HIS A 354 -19.83 24.80 7.37
N PRO A 355 -19.05 23.76 7.04
CA PRO A 355 -19.59 22.59 6.37
C PRO A 355 -20.41 21.70 7.30
N LEU A 356 -21.35 20.96 6.72
CA LEU A 356 -21.96 19.80 7.36
C LEU A 356 -20.90 18.71 7.47
N THR A 357 -20.68 18.16 8.66
CA THR A 357 -19.63 17.16 8.88
C THR A 357 -20.21 15.81 9.29
N ILE A 358 -19.81 14.74 8.60
CA ILE A 358 -20.07 13.34 8.98
C ILE A 358 -18.74 12.75 9.44
N ARG A 359 -18.63 12.39 10.71
CA ARG A 359 -17.36 11.94 11.31
C ARG A 359 -17.54 10.69 12.13
N SER A 360 -16.68 9.70 11.92
CA SER A 360 -16.56 8.59 12.85
C SER A 360 -15.88 9.04 14.15
N VAL A 361 -16.44 8.69 15.31
CA VAL A 361 -15.89 9.06 16.62
C VAL A 361 -14.48 8.50 16.81
N ASN A 362 -14.30 7.23 16.47
CA ASN A 362 -12.98 6.61 16.33
C ASN A 362 -12.70 6.44 14.83
N PRO A 363 -11.62 7.01 14.28
CA PRO A 363 -11.31 6.84 12.86
C PRO A 363 -11.39 5.38 12.41
N LEU A 364 -12.15 5.14 11.34
CA LEU A 364 -12.47 3.83 10.75
C LEU A 364 -13.28 2.88 11.66
N GLY A 365 -13.88 3.39 12.74
CA GLY A 365 -14.76 2.62 13.63
C GLY A 365 -16.18 2.43 13.10
N ALA A 366 -16.66 3.35 12.26
CA ALA A 366 -17.99 3.30 11.65
C ALA A 366 -17.95 2.86 10.18
N SER A 367 -18.69 1.81 9.85
CA SER A 367 -18.81 1.27 8.49
C SER A 367 -20.23 1.40 7.95
N VAL A 368 -20.36 2.09 6.83
CA VAL A 368 -21.58 2.16 6.03
C VAL A 368 -21.52 1.06 4.97
N VAL A 369 -22.46 0.11 5.04
CA VAL A 369 -22.51 -1.05 4.16
C VAL A 369 -23.78 -0.98 3.32
N ALA A 370 -23.61 -0.93 2.01
CA ALA A 370 -24.68 -0.89 1.03
C ALA A 370 -24.39 -1.84 -0.12
N VAL A 371 -25.44 -2.30 -0.82
CA VAL A 371 -25.26 -2.96 -2.13
C VAL A 371 -25.19 -1.88 -3.20
N GLY A 372 -23.97 -1.48 -3.57
CA GLY A 372 -23.68 -0.40 -4.51
C GLY A 372 -23.35 0.90 -3.77
N THR A 373 -24.12 1.96 -4.03
CA THR A 373 -23.85 3.28 -3.44
C THR A 373 -24.11 3.33 -1.94
N ALA A 374 -23.04 3.44 -1.16
CA ALA A 374 -23.07 3.66 0.28
C ALA A 374 -23.28 5.15 0.62
N LEU A 375 -22.76 6.07 -0.20
CA LEU A 375 -22.88 7.51 0.00
C LEU A 375 -23.15 8.25 -1.31
N ALA A 376 -24.20 9.06 -1.34
CA ALA A 376 -24.46 10.03 -2.41
C ALA A 376 -24.55 11.45 -1.83
N ILE A 377 -23.72 12.37 -2.32
CA ILE A 377 -23.71 13.78 -1.91
C ILE A 377 -24.33 14.63 -3.01
N HIS A 378 -25.47 15.27 -2.70
CA HIS A 378 -26.23 16.08 -3.64
C HIS A 378 -26.01 17.59 -3.47
N GLU A 379 -25.45 18.02 -2.34
CA GLU A 379 -25.23 19.43 -2.00
C GLU A 379 -23.76 19.73 -1.64
N GLY A 380 -23.37 21.00 -1.74
CA GLY A 380 -22.00 21.46 -1.44
C GLY A 380 -21.71 21.60 0.05
N ASP A 381 -20.47 21.97 0.40
CA ASP A 381 -20.04 22.25 1.78
C ASP A 381 -20.23 21.06 2.74
N VAL A 382 -19.69 19.90 2.36
CA VAL A 382 -19.78 18.66 3.13
C VAL A 382 -18.39 18.12 3.44
N GLN A 383 -18.18 17.68 4.67
CA GLN A 383 -16.98 16.98 5.12
C GLN A 383 -17.33 15.58 5.59
N VAL A 384 -16.54 14.60 5.14
CA VAL A 384 -16.66 13.19 5.53
C VAL A 384 -15.32 12.72 6.06
N GLU A 385 -15.30 12.17 7.27
CA GLU A 385 -14.07 11.95 8.02
C GLU A 385 -14.03 10.59 8.71
N GLY A 386 -12.99 9.81 8.41
CA GLY A 386 -12.70 8.58 9.15
C GLY A 386 -13.76 7.49 9.00
N MET A 387 -14.55 7.50 7.92
CA MET A 387 -15.62 6.53 7.68
C MET A 387 -15.13 5.37 6.80
N ILE A 388 -15.74 4.19 6.96
CA ILE A 388 -15.60 3.10 5.98
C ILE A 388 -16.87 3.05 5.12
N PHE A 389 -16.73 3.07 3.80
CA PHE A 389 -17.81 2.85 2.84
C PHE A 389 -17.57 1.54 2.08
N ASP A 390 -18.51 0.62 2.21
CA ASP A 390 -18.43 -0.73 1.65
C ASP A 390 -19.59 -0.95 0.67
N GLY A 391 -19.26 -1.11 -0.62
CA GLY A 391 -20.24 -1.25 -1.69
C GLY A 391 -20.80 -2.66 -1.87
N SER A 392 -20.35 -3.65 -1.08
CA SER A 392 -20.79 -5.06 -1.15
C SER A 392 -20.89 -5.61 -2.58
N TYR A 393 -20.00 -5.17 -3.47
CA TYR A 393 -19.94 -5.45 -4.90
C TYR A 393 -21.26 -5.24 -5.65
N GLY A 394 -22.06 -4.25 -5.23
CA GLY A 394 -23.25 -3.84 -5.97
C GLY A 394 -22.92 -3.12 -7.28
N ALA A 395 -23.88 -3.08 -8.20
CA ALA A 395 -23.69 -2.62 -9.58
C ALA A 395 -23.64 -1.08 -9.77
N GLU A 396 -23.37 -0.32 -8.70
CA GLU A 396 -23.28 1.14 -8.66
C GLU A 396 -22.01 1.57 -7.95
N ASP A 397 -21.55 2.80 -8.21
CA ASP A 397 -20.36 3.37 -7.58
C ASP A 397 -20.56 3.53 -6.06
N VAL A 398 -19.51 3.30 -5.27
CA VAL A 398 -19.59 3.23 -3.80
C VAL A 398 -19.91 4.61 -3.20
N VAL A 399 -19.21 5.65 -3.68
CA VAL A 399 -19.43 7.05 -3.30
C VAL A 399 -19.71 7.88 -4.55
N LYS A 400 -20.77 8.67 -4.53
CA LYS A 400 -21.17 9.53 -5.66
C LYS A 400 -21.23 10.99 -5.23
N ILE A 401 -20.45 11.84 -5.89
CA ILE A 401 -20.50 13.29 -5.74
C ILE A 401 -21.23 13.86 -6.95
N LYS A 402 -22.43 14.36 -6.72
CA LYS A 402 -23.34 14.73 -7.81
C LYS A 402 -22.95 16.06 -8.45
N ARG A 403 -23.44 16.22 -9.68
CA ARG A 403 -23.36 17.45 -10.48
C ARG A 403 -23.70 18.71 -9.71
N GLY A 404 -22.89 19.74 -9.91
CA GLY A 404 -23.09 21.07 -9.35
C GLY A 404 -22.65 21.21 -7.89
N THR A 405 -22.20 20.13 -7.24
CA THR A 405 -21.70 20.20 -5.87
C THR A 405 -20.35 20.91 -5.80
N THR A 406 -20.11 21.60 -4.69
CA THR A 406 -18.85 22.33 -4.46
C THR A 406 -18.33 22.16 -3.04
N ARG A 407 -17.02 22.30 -2.83
CA ARG A 407 -16.39 22.31 -1.49
C ARG A 407 -16.69 21.05 -0.67
N ILE A 408 -16.38 19.89 -1.26
CA ILE A 408 -16.50 18.59 -0.60
C ILE A 408 -15.11 18.14 -0.13
N ALA A 409 -15.01 17.64 1.10
CA ALA A 409 -13.82 16.97 1.57
C ALA A 409 -14.14 15.55 2.07
N ILE A 410 -13.41 14.56 1.57
CA ILE A 410 -13.43 13.19 2.06
C ILE A 410 -12.03 12.89 2.57
N SER A 411 -11.89 12.58 3.86
CA SER A 411 -10.58 12.42 4.49
C SER A 411 -10.48 11.25 5.46
N GLY A 412 -9.35 10.54 5.41
CA GLY A 412 -9.09 9.42 6.32
C GLY A 412 -10.07 8.26 6.16
N CYS A 413 -10.74 8.14 5.02
CA CYS A 413 -11.79 7.15 4.79
C CYS A 413 -11.26 5.90 4.07
N THR A 414 -11.92 4.77 4.28
CA THR A 414 -11.76 3.58 3.44
C THR A 414 -12.96 3.46 2.50
N ILE A 415 -12.71 3.27 1.21
CA ILE A 415 -13.74 3.03 0.19
C ILE A 415 -13.42 1.70 -0.48
N ARG A 416 -14.33 0.72 -0.35
CA ARG A 416 -14.01 -0.64 -0.80
C ARG A 416 -15.18 -1.47 -1.30
N HIS A 417 -14.82 -2.62 -1.86
CA HIS A 417 -15.74 -3.67 -2.29
C HIS A 417 -16.82 -3.13 -3.25
N GLY A 418 -16.42 -2.38 -4.28
CA GLY A 418 -17.33 -1.93 -5.34
C GLY A 418 -17.24 -2.85 -6.56
N ALA A 419 -18.35 -3.07 -7.28
CA ALA A 419 -18.31 -3.65 -8.64
C ALA A 419 -18.32 -2.57 -9.74
N ARG A 420 -18.15 -1.31 -9.32
CA ARG A 420 -18.06 -0.09 -10.11
C ARG A 420 -17.05 0.82 -9.41
N ASP A 421 -17.09 2.12 -9.69
CA ASP A 421 -16.07 3.05 -9.25
C ASP A 421 -16.12 3.25 -7.72
N GLY A 422 -14.97 3.47 -7.10
CA GLY A 422 -14.91 3.79 -5.68
C GLY A 422 -15.55 5.15 -5.40
N ILE A 423 -15.06 6.19 -6.08
CA ILE A 423 -15.60 7.55 -6.01
C ILE A 423 -15.89 8.06 -7.42
N ASP A 424 -17.16 8.36 -7.70
CA ASP A 424 -17.63 9.00 -8.93
C ASP A 424 -17.85 10.50 -8.70
N LEU A 425 -17.18 11.34 -9.50
CA LEU A 425 -17.30 12.80 -9.51
C LEU A 425 -17.88 13.25 -10.85
N ASP A 426 -19.08 13.82 -10.86
CA ASP A 426 -19.69 14.40 -12.06
C ASP A 426 -19.80 15.91 -11.92
N ASP A 427 -19.12 16.68 -12.78
CA ASP A 427 -19.29 18.14 -12.95
C ASP A 427 -19.42 18.91 -11.63
N CYS A 428 -18.44 18.71 -10.77
CA CYS A 428 -18.32 19.31 -9.43
C CYS A 428 -17.01 20.08 -9.29
N SER A 429 -16.89 20.93 -8.25
CA SER A 429 -15.67 21.72 -8.06
C SER A 429 -15.19 21.91 -6.62
N GLY A 430 -13.89 22.09 -6.42
CA GLY A 430 -13.32 22.29 -5.08
C GLY A 430 -13.45 21.03 -4.23
N ILE A 431 -13.02 19.89 -4.79
CA ILE A 431 -13.12 18.58 -4.15
C ILE A 431 -11.76 18.21 -3.58
N THR A 432 -11.73 17.74 -2.34
CA THR A 432 -10.52 17.19 -1.70
C THR A 432 -10.77 15.75 -1.28
N ILE A 433 -9.93 14.84 -1.76
CA ILE A 433 -9.88 13.43 -1.34
C ILE A 433 -8.50 13.21 -0.73
N ALA A 434 -8.44 13.06 0.59
CA ALA A 434 -7.17 13.09 1.31
C ALA A 434 -6.99 11.92 2.28
N ASP A 435 -5.80 11.32 2.29
CA ASP A 435 -5.43 10.29 3.27
C ASP A 435 -6.40 9.10 3.28
N CYS A 436 -6.98 8.78 2.12
CA CYS A 436 -7.95 7.69 1.97
C CYS A 436 -7.26 6.40 1.52
N ASP A 437 -7.93 5.28 1.78
CA ASP A 437 -7.59 3.96 1.26
C ASP A 437 -8.73 3.46 0.36
N ILE A 438 -8.48 3.35 -0.95
CA ILE A 438 -9.48 3.03 -1.96
C ILE A 438 -9.09 1.70 -2.62
N HIS A 439 -9.80 0.63 -2.29
CA HIS A 439 -9.33 -0.71 -2.63
C HIS A 439 -10.43 -1.74 -2.88
N HIS A 440 -10.10 -2.79 -3.65
CA HIS A 440 -11.05 -3.85 -4.04
C HIS A 440 -12.27 -3.34 -4.81
N LEU A 441 -12.02 -2.52 -5.83
CA LEU A 441 -13.04 -2.07 -6.78
C LEU A 441 -12.94 -3.00 -7.98
N VAL A 442 -13.68 -4.11 -7.91
CA VAL A 442 -13.49 -5.26 -8.79
C VAL A 442 -14.78 -5.55 -9.53
N TRP A 443 -14.75 -5.34 -10.85
CA TRP A 443 -15.73 -5.90 -11.75
C TRP A 443 -15.09 -6.99 -12.60
N TYR A 444 -15.46 -8.25 -12.35
CA TYR A 444 -14.88 -9.40 -13.01
C TYR A 444 -15.97 -10.38 -13.47
N SER A 445 -15.89 -10.83 -14.72
CA SER A 445 -16.87 -11.77 -15.29
C SER A 445 -16.23 -12.66 -16.34
N ALA A 446 -16.48 -13.97 -16.25
CA ALA A 446 -16.02 -14.99 -17.22
C ALA A 446 -14.52 -14.87 -17.59
N GLY A 447 -13.66 -14.65 -16.60
CA GLY A 447 -12.22 -14.51 -16.82
C GLY A 447 -11.77 -13.11 -17.25
N THR A 448 -12.70 -12.16 -17.41
CA THR A 448 -12.45 -10.83 -17.97
C THR A 448 -12.69 -9.74 -16.94
N SER A 449 -11.75 -8.81 -16.84
CA SER A 449 -11.89 -7.57 -16.07
C SER A 449 -12.79 -6.57 -16.81
N LEU A 450 -13.70 -5.93 -16.09
CA LEU A 450 -14.56 -4.83 -16.54
C LEU A 450 -14.20 -3.54 -15.79
N SER A 451 -14.84 -2.43 -16.16
CA SER A 451 -14.43 -1.10 -15.70
C SER A 451 -14.92 -0.78 -14.29
N ALA A 452 -14.02 -0.86 -13.30
CA ALA A 452 -14.20 -0.28 -11.97
C ALA A 452 -12.93 0.50 -11.59
N HIS A 453 -13.08 1.82 -11.51
CA HIS A 453 -12.02 2.77 -11.23
C HIS A 453 -11.89 3.01 -9.71
N GLY A 454 -10.73 3.47 -9.25
CA GLY A 454 -10.63 3.98 -7.87
C GLY A 454 -11.41 5.30 -7.74
N ILE A 455 -10.99 6.29 -8.53
CA ILE A 455 -11.68 7.58 -8.69
C ILE A 455 -11.99 7.79 -10.17
N ALA A 456 -13.25 8.01 -10.52
CA ALA A 456 -13.67 8.46 -11.83
C ALA A 456 -14.16 9.91 -11.73
N ALA A 457 -13.60 10.81 -12.53
CA ALA A 457 -13.96 12.21 -12.51
C ALA A 457 -14.23 12.76 -13.91
N SER A 458 -15.44 13.27 -14.10
CA SER A 458 -15.89 13.88 -15.35
C SER A 458 -16.15 15.36 -15.16
N ALA A 459 -15.54 16.21 -16.01
CA ALA A 459 -15.72 17.67 -15.99
C ALA A 459 -15.45 18.35 -14.62
N VAL A 460 -14.61 17.75 -13.78
CA VAL A 460 -14.27 18.28 -12.45
C VAL A 460 -13.32 19.49 -12.52
N SER A 461 -13.46 20.46 -11.62
CA SER A 461 -12.46 21.53 -11.46
C SER A 461 -11.97 21.71 -10.04
N ASN A 462 -10.70 22.09 -9.85
CA ASN A 462 -10.11 22.25 -8.52
C ASN A 462 -10.20 20.96 -7.68
N LEU A 463 -9.75 19.83 -8.24
CA LEU A 463 -9.69 18.55 -7.54
C LEU A 463 -8.30 18.38 -6.92
N VAL A 464 -8.27 18.05 -5.63
CA VAL A 464 -7.06 17.63 -4.92
C VAL A 464 -7.22 16.19 -4.45
N VAL A 465 -6.34 15.31 -4.89
CA VAL A 465 -6.16 13.97 -4.34
C VAL A 465 -4.79 13.95 -3.66
N ARG A 466 -4.75 13.72 -2.34
CA ARG A 466 -3.49 13.77 -1.59
C ARG A 466 -3.32 12.65 -0.59
N GLY A 467 -2.14 12.04 -0.51
CA GLY A 467 -1.84 11.06 0.55
C GLY A 467 -2.71 9.80 0.46
N THR A 468 -3.32 9.56 -0.71
CA THR A 468 -4.34 8.53 -0.90
C THR A 468 -3.71 7.31 -1.55
N ALA A 469 -4.00 6.13 -1.02
CA ALA A 469 -3.64 4.85 -1.61
C ALA A 469 -4.81 4.34 -2.46
N ILE A 470 -4.52 3.89 -3.68
CA ILE A 470 -5.51 3.26 -4.57
C ILE A 470 -4.90 1.98 -5.15
N HIS A 471 -5.53 0.84 -4.88
CA HIS A 471 -5.02 -0.47 -5.27
C HIS A 471 -6.13 -1.52 -5.43
N HIS A 472 -5.83 -2.68 -6.02
CA HIS A 472 -6.82 -3.74 -6.31
C HIS A 472 -8.07 -3.21 -7.05
N VAL A 473 -7.85 -2.44 -8.12
CA VAL A 473 -8.90 -1.91 -8.98
C VAL A 473 -8.92 -2.63 -10.32
N SER A 474 -10.09 -2.90 -10.88
CA SER A 474 -10.20 -3.66 -12.14
C SER A 474 -9.96 -2.81 -13.40
N ALA A 475 -9.91 -1.47 -13.26
CA ALA A 475 -9.60 -0.50 -14.32
C ALA A 475 -8.51 0.51 -13.95
N ASN A 476 -8.77 1.81 -14.06
CA ASN A 476 -7.78 2.85 -13.73
C ASN A 476 -7.82 3.20 -12.25
N ALA A 477 -6.68 3.44 -11.60
CA ALA A 477 -6.70 3.95 -10.23
C ALA A 477 -7.36 5.33 -10.18
N ILE A 478 -7.02 6.22 -11.14
CA ILE A 478 -7.70 7.49 -11.35
C ILE A 478 -8.01 7.68 -12.83
N GLU A 479 -9.26 8.04 -13.15
CA GLU A 479 -9.69 8.48 -14.47
C GLU A 479 -10.18 9.93 -14.45
N LEU A 480 -9.61 10.77 -15.32
CA LEU A 480 -10.13 12.11 -15.63
C LEU A 480 -10.69 12.09 -17.05
N ALA A 481 -12.00 12.27 -17.21
CA ALA A 481 -12.67 12.15 -18.49
C ALA A 481 -13.62 13.33 -18.76
N GLY A 482 -14.21 13.33 -19.95
CA GLY A 482 -15.14 14.37 -20.39
C GLY A 482 -14.43 15.64 -20.88
N SER A 483 -15.20 16.71 -21.06
CA SER A 483 -14.69 18.01 -21.50
C SER A 483 -14.76 19.02 -20.37
N GLY A 484 -13.75 19.87 -20.23
CA GLY A 484 -13.79 21.02 -19.33
C GLY A 484 -13.29 20.76 -17.91
N TRP A 485 -12.75 19.58 -17.61
CA TRP A 485 -12.04 19.38 -16.35
C TRP A 485 -10.77 20.23 -16.32
N ASN A 486 -10.38 20.73 -15.14
CA ASN A 486 -9.19 21.59 -15.02
C ASN A 486 -8.69 21.73 -13.58
N ASP A 487 -7.43 22.12 -13.39
CA ASP A 487 -6.83 22.38 -12.08
C ASP A 487 -6.92 21.17 -11.14
N VAL A 488 -6.32 20.06 -11.57
CA VAL A 488 -6.24 18.83 -10.78
C VAL A 488 -4.84 18.68 -10.20
N LEU A 489 -4.76 18.38 -8.90
CA LEU A 489 -3.54 18.03 -8.19
C LEU A 489 -3.67 16.62 -7.63
N ILE A 490 -2.72 15.75 -8.00
CA ILE A 490 -2.53 14.42 -7.41
C ILE A 490 -1.16 14.44 -6.74
N ASP A 491 -1.12 14.29 -5.43
CA ASP A 491 0.07 14.60 -4.63
C ASP A 491 0.31 13.56 -3.54
N GLN A 492 1.49 12.98 -3.44
CA GLN A 492 1.82 11.99 -2.39
C GLN A 492 0.88 10.77 -2.40
N CYS A 493 0.41 10.37 -3.58
CA CYS A 493 -0.47 9.20 -3.71
C CYS A 493 0.34 7.95 -4.04
N ARG A 494 -0.16 6.80 -3.59
CA ARG A 494 0.32 5.49 -4.03
C ARG A 494 -0.73 4.85 -4.91
N LEU A 495 -0.39 4.59 -6.17
CA LEU A 495 -1.27 3.98 -7.15
C LEU A 495 -0.66 2.65 -7.58
N SER A 496 -1.34 1.55 -7.27
CA SER A 496 -0.77 0.21 -7.43
C SER A 496 -1.63 -0.72 -8.29
N GLY A 497 -0.99 -1.38 -9.25
CA GLY A 497 -1.53 -2.49 -10.05
C GLY A 497 -1.21 -3.87 -9.46
N ASP A 498 -1.27 -3.99 -8.14
CA ASP A 498 -0.95 -5.24 -7.44
C ASP A 498 -1.86 -6.40 -7.83
N GLU A 499 -1.32 -7.62 -7.67
CA GLU A 499 -2.12 -8.83 -7.77
C GLU A 499 -3.19 -8.84 -6.67
N MET A 500 -4.39 -9.30 -7.00
CA MET A 500 -5.43 -9.52 -5.99
C MET A 500 -4.89 -10.35 -4.82
N ASP A 501 -4.95 -9.81 -3.61
CA ASP A 501 -4.52 -10.45 -2.36
C ASP A 501 -5.57 -11.43 -1.81
N GLU A 502 -6.82 -11.30 -2.24
CA GLU A 502 -7.90 -12.23 -1.96
C GLU A 502 -8.80 -12.49 -3.17
N THR A 503 -9.66 -13.52 -3.07
CA THR A 503 -10.70 -13.76 -4.08
C THR A 503 -11.87 -12.82 -3.84
N ALA A 504 -12.11 -11.90 -4.78
CA ALA A 504 -13.10 -10.83 -4.67
C ALA A 504 -13.94 -10.70 -5.95
N ALA A 505 -15.27 -10.54 -5.83
CA ALA A 505 -16.20 -10.40 -6.96
C ALA A 505 -16.03 -11.45 -8.08
N GLY A 506 -15.64 -12.68 -7.73
CA GLY A 506 -15.36 -13.75 -8.68
C GLY A 506 -13.99 -13.68 -9.35
N CYS A 507 -13.18 -12.65 -9.06
CA CYS A 507 -11.78 -12.55 -9.43
C CYS A 507 -10.92 -13.40 -8.47
N PRO A 508 -10.12 -14.35 -8.96
CA PRO A 508 -9.23 -15.14 -8.11
C PRO A 508 -8.09 -14.33 -7.50
N VAL A 509 -7.65 -14.72 -6.31
CA VAL A 509 -6.36 -14.29 -5.72
C VAL A 509 -5.20 -14.52 -6.71
N GLY A 510 -4.21 -13.64 -6.71
CA GLY A 510 -3.06 -13.64 -7.62
C GLY A 510 -3.36 -13.09 -9.02
N THR A 511 -4.61 -12.69 -9.30
CA THR A 511 -4.95 -12.08 -10.60
C THR A 511 -4.42 -10.65 -10.67
N ARG A 512 -3.63 -10.34 -11.69
CA ARG A 512 -3.29 -8.94 -12.01
C ARG A 512 -4.45 -8.25 -12.68
N LEU A 513 -5.01 -7.30 -11.96
CA LEU A 513 -6.00 -6.35 -12.44
C LEU A 513 -5.32 -4.99 -12.69
N GLY A 514 -6.11 -3.98 -13.01
CA GLY A 514 -5.62 -2.62 -13.21
C GLY A 514 -5.11 -2.39 -14.62
N VAL A 515 -5.64 -1.37 -15.29
CA VAL A 515 -5.23 -1.01 -16.65
C VAL A 515 -4.20 0.12 -16.61
N ASN A 516 -4.48 1.21 -15.88
CA ASN A 516 -3.53 2.30 -15.73
C ASN A 516 -3.54 2.88 -14.32
N GLY A 517 -2.44 3.49 -13.90
CA GLY A 517 -2.44 4.32 -12.68
C GLY A 517 -3.34 5.53 -12.88
N ILE A 518 -2.98 6.39 -13.82
CA ILE A 518 -3.77 7.58 -14.17
C ILE A 518 -4.08 7.55 -15.66
N ASN A 519 -5.36 7.59 -16.00
CA ASN A 519 -5.83 7.79 -17.37
C ASN A 519 -6.52 9.14 -17.48
N ILE A 520 -6.12 9.96 -18.45
CA ILE A 520 -6.79 11.24 -18.71
C ILE A 520 -7.29 11.31 -20.14
N LYS A 521 -8.44 11.92 -20.34
CA LYS A 521 -9.07 12.12 -21.62
C LYS A 521 -9.84 13.43 -21.62
N GLN A 522 -9.28 14.49 -22.20
CA GLN A 522 -10.03 15.74 -22.37
C GLN A 522 -10.62 15.88 -23.77
N GLY A 523 -11.94 15.81 -23.85
CA GLY A 523 -12.66 15.95 -25.12
C GLY A 523 -12.76 17.40 -25.62
N GLY A 524 -12.81 17.55 -26.94
CA GLY A 524 -13.19 18.79 -27.63
C GLY A 524 -12.18 19.95 -27.51
N LEU A 525 -12.61 21.12 -28.02
CA LEU A 525 -11.81 22.36 -28.07
C LEU A 525 -11.93 23.20 -26.79
N SER A 526 -12.22 22.56 -25.66
CA SER A 526 -12.33 23.24 -24.35
C SER A 526 -10.98 23.81 -23.90
N THR A 527 -10.99 24.65 -22.86
CA THR A 527 -9.76 25.10 -22.19
C THR A 527 -8.92 23.89 -21.80
N ARG A 528 -7.66 23.85 -22.23
CA ARG A 528 -6.72 22.77 -21.94
C ARG A 528 -6.69 22.40 -20.45
N GLY A 529 -6.88 21.12 -20.15
CA GLY A 529 -6.91 20.63 -18.77
C GLY A 529 -5.54 20.67 -18.13
N ARG A 530 -5.43 21.28 -16.95
CA ARG A 530 -4.20 21.32 -16.16
C ARG A 530 -4.19 20.22 -15.11
N LEU A 531 -3.14 19.41 -15.13
CA LEU A 531 -2.89 18.34 -14.17
C LEU A 531 -1.46 18.44 -13.62
N SER A 532 -1.32 18.43 -12.30
CA SER A 532 -0.05 18.24 -11.61
C SER A 532 -0.05 16.90 -10.87
N ILE A 533 0.93 16.05 -11.16
CA ILE A 533 1.18 14.79 -10.45
C ILE A 533 2.53 14.93 -9.75
N ARG A 534 2.52 14.88 -8.41
CA ARG A 534 3.68 15.21 -7.60
C ARG A 534 3.92 14.19 -6.51
N ARG A 535 5.18 13.79 -6.30
CA ARG A 535 5.58 12.93 -5.16
C ARG A 535 4.79 11.62 -5.07
N CYS A 536 4.30 11.13 -6.19
CA CYS A 536 3.51 9.91 -6.25
C CYS A 536 4.41 8.69 -6.50
N ASP A 537 3.96 7.55 -5.98
CA ASP A 537 4.49 6.24 -6.27
C ASP A 537 3.47 5.49 -7.15
N ILE A 538 3.87 5.18 -8.39
CA ILE A 538 2.96 4.70 -9.43
C ILE A 538 3.57 3.46 -10.10
N GLY A 539 3.04 2.29 -9.76
CA GLY A 539 3.60 1.06 -10.31
C GLY A 539 2.73 -0.17 -10.29
N GLY A 540 3.24 -1.24 -10.90
CA GLY A 540 2.61 -2.55 -10.95
C GLY A 540 1.57 -2.75 -12.07
N PHE A 541 1.29 -1.73 -12.91
CA PHE A 541 0.32 -1.84 -14.01
C PHE A 541 0.91 -2.61 -15.20
N SER A 542 1.06 -3.93 -15.08
CA SER A 542 1.78 -4.76 -16.06
C SER A 542 1.08 -4.92 -17.41
N VAL A 543 -0.22 -4.65 -17.48
CA VAL A 543 -1.03 -4.71 -18.72
C VAL A 543 -1.30 -3.34 -19.34
N GLY A 544 -0.87 -2.25 -18.71
CA GLY A 544 -1.03 -0.89 -19.25
C GLY A 544 -0.08 0.12 -18.62
N SER A 545 -0.44 1.39 -18.60
CA SER A 545 0.51 2.46 -18.32
C SER A 545 0.41 2.97 -16.89
N GLY A 546 1.54 3.32 -16.26
CA GLY A 546 1.50 4.08 -15.01
C GLY A 546 0.74 5.39 -15.22
N LEU A 547 1.07 6.09 -16.31
CA LEU A 547 0.42 7.32 -16.75
C LEU A 547 0.01 7.22 -18.23
N HIS A 548 -1.28 7.32 -18.53
CA HIS A 548 -1.80 7.40 -19.89
C HIS A 548 -2.39 8.80 -20.13
N LEU A 549 -1.63 9.63 -20.84
CA LEU A 549 -1.89 11.04 -21.06
C LEU A 549 -2.27 11.32 -22.51
N ARG A 550 -3.45 11.86 -22.74
CA ARG A 550 -3.96 12.13 -24.09
C ARG A 550 -4.91 13.31 -24.10
N GLN A 551 -5.00 13.93 -25.29
CA GLN A 551 -6.02 14.89 -25.70
C GLN A 551 -6.12 16.16 -24.84
N ASN A 552 -5.64 17.30 -25.36
CA ASN A 552 -5.86 18.68 -24.89
C ASN A 552 -5.57 18.92 -23.40
N THR A 553 -4.36 18.55 -22.96
CA THR A 553 -3.91 18.71 -21.57
C THR A 553 -2.52 19.33 -21.44
N ASP A 554 -2.29 20.00 -20.32
CA ASP A 554 -0.98 20.45 -19.81
C ASP A 554 -0.70 19.67 -18.53
N VAL A 555 0.31 18.79 -18.58
CA VAL A 555 0.64 17.89 -17.47
C VAL A 555 2.04 18.18 -16.93
N LEU A 556 2.13 18.38 -15.63
CA LEU A 556 3.38 18.47 -14.87
C LEU A 556 3.57 17.20 -14.04
N LEU A 557 4.70 16.52 -14.22
CA LEU A 557 5.15 15.41 -13.38
C LEU A 557 6.36 15.87 -12.58
N HIS A 558 6.30 15.85 -11.25
CA HIS A 558 7.40 16.32 -10.40
C HIS A 558 7.67 15.38 -9.22
N ARG A 559 8.90 14.86 -9.12
CA ARG A 559 9.35 13.96 -8.02
C ARG A 559 8.57 12.67 -7.86
N ASN A 560 8.10 12.10 -8.96
CA ASN A 560 7.38 10.82 -8.92
C ASN A 560 8.33 9.63 -9.08
N ARG A 561 7.94 8.50 -8.51
CA ARG A 561 8.48 7.17 -8.85
C ARG A 561 7.47 6.46 -9.75
N ILE A 562 7.93 6.04 -10.93
CA ILE A 562 7.08 5.45 -11.97
C ILE A 562 7.72 4.14 -12.42
N HIS A 563 7.14 3.02 -11.99
CA HIS A 563 7.86 1.74 -12.07
C HIS A 563 7.01 0.52 -12.35
N ASP A 564 7.64 -0.52 -12.91
CA ASP A 564 7.03 -1.85 -13.10
C ASP A 564 5.69 -1.85 -13.84
N ASN A 565 5.50 -0.86 -14.71
CA ASN A 565 4.35 -0.76 -15.60
C ASN A 565 4.67 -1.37 -16.97
N LEU A 566 3.67 -1.59 -17.83
CA LEU A 566 3.97 -1.85 -19.25
C LEU A 566 4.71 -0.65 -19.85
N ASP A 567 4.10 0.52 -19.74
CA ASP A 567 4.71 1.81 -20.09
C ASP A 567 4.68 2.71 -18.85
N GLY A 568 5.80 3.35 -18.49
CA GLY A 568 5.82 4.27 -17.35
C GLY A 568 4.94 5.49 -17.61
N LEU A 569 5.32 6.27 -18.60
CA LEU A 569 4.56 7.38 -19.16
C LEU A 569 4.20 7.06 -20.62
N ARG A 570 2.92 7.03 -20.95
CA ARG A 570 2.40 6.99 -22.32
C ARG A 570 1.68 8.28 -22.64
N ALA A 571 2.25 9.11 -23.51
CA ALA A 571 1.70 10.40 -23.89
C ALA A 571 1.37 10.45 -25.39
N ARG A 572 0.18 10.94 -25.74
CA ARG A 572 -0.32 10.92 -27.12
C ARG A 572 -0.57 12.32 -27.69
N GLY A 573 -0.33 12.39 -29.00
CA GLY A 573 -0.58 13.52 -29.88
C GLY A 573 -2.03 13.93 -30.03
N ALA A 574 -2.28 14.79 -31.02
CA ALA A 574 -3.63 15.19 -31.36
C ALA A 574 -4.42 13.99 -31.88
N GLU A 575 -5.65 13.82 -31.42
CA GLU A 575 -6.49 12.69 -31.80
C GLU A 575 -7.75 13.18 -32.49
N ARG A 576 -8.26 12.38 -33.43
CA ARG A 576 -9.55 12.66 -34.07
C ARG A 576 -10.66 12.07 -33.22
N ASP A 577 -11.53 12.92 -32.70
CA ASP A 577 -12.72 12.46 -31.98
C ASP A 577 -13.71 11.77 -32.96
N PRO A 578 -14.62 10.92 -32.47
CA PRO A 578 -15.61 10.22 -33.32
C PRO A 578 -16.44 11.14 -34.22
N GLY A 579 -16.65 12.40 -33.81
CA GLY A 579 -17.34 13.43 -34.60
C GLY A 579 -16.47 14.13 -35.65
N GLY A 580 -15.20 13.75 -35.78
CA GLY A 580 -14.28 14.24 -36.81
C GLY A 580 -13.51 15.52 -36.50
N SER A 581 -13.75 16.14 -35.34
CA SER A 581 -12.91 17.24 -34.84
C SER A 581 -11.52 16.72 -34.43
N ILE A 582 -10.49 17.54 -34.62
CA ILE A 582 -9.16 17.26 -34.09
C ILE A 582 -9.08 17.85 -32.69
N THR A 583 -8.95 16.99 -31.70
CA THR A 583 -8.70 17.39 -30.32
C THR A 583 -7.22 17.72 -30.18
N PRO A 584 -6.85 18.88 -29.60
CA PRO A 584 -5.47 19.28 -29.42
C PRO A 584 -4.63 18.19 -28.73
N SER A 585 -3.31 18.26 -28.94
CA SER A 585 -2.37 17.31 -28.34
C SER A 585 -2.19 17.54 -26.84
N THR A 586 -1.46 16.64 -26.17
CA THR A 586 -0.97 16.78 -24.79
C THR A 586 0.37 17.51 -24.77
N ARG A 587 0.62 18.27 -23.70
CA ARG A 587 1.95 18.79 -23.35
C ARG A 587 2.38 18.20 -22.02
N VAL A 588 3.57 17.61 -21.96
CA VAL A 588 4.12 17.01 -20.75
C VAL A 588 5.43 17.70 -20.37
N THR A 589 5.52 18.10 -19.11
CA THR A 589 6.76 18.52 -18.46
C THR A 589 7.03 17.60 -17.28
N ALA A 590 8.06 16.77 -17.39
CA ALA A 590 8.53 15.90 -16.33
C ALA A 590 9.82 16.49 -15.74
N VAL A 591 9.85 16.62 -14.42
CA VAL A 591 11.00 17.13 -13.67
C VAL A 591 11.32 16.25 -12.48
N ALA A 592 12.58 15.85 -12.31
CA ALA A 592 13.05 15.13 -11.13
C ALA A 592 12.29 13.83 -10.82
N ASN A 593 11.80 13.12 -11.84
CA ASN A 593 11.13 11.83 -11.67
C ASN A 593 12.13 10.67 -11.81
N VAL A 594 11.74 9.53 -11.26
CA VAL A 594 12.48 8.27 -11.40
C VAL A 594 11.63 7.27 -12.15
N PHE A 595 12.17 6.72 -13.23
CA PHE A 595 11.56 5.65 -14.01
C PHE A 595 12.39 4.38 -13.91
N HIS A 596 11.82 3.24 -13.54
CA HIS A 596 12.54 1.95 -13.52
C HIS A 596 11.61 0.76 -13.76
N GLY A 597 12.15 -0.38 -14.17
CA GLY A 597 11.37 -1.63 -14.29
C GLY A 597 10.24 -1.65 -15.33
N ASN A 598 10.07 -0.59 -16.14
CA ASN A 598 8.96 -0.52 -17.09
C ASN A 598 9.20 -1.48 -18.29
N GLN A 599 8.25 -2.37 -18.54
CA GLN A 599 8.41 -3.58 -19.35
C GLN A 599 8.55 -3.31 -20.85
N ARG A 600 8.00 -2.20 -21.35
CA ARG A 600 8.14 -1.72 -22.72
C ARG A 600 8.97 -0.46 -22.79
N ALA A 601 8.51 0.63 -22.18
CA ALA A 601 9.21 1.91 -22.21
C ALA A 601 9.02 2.70 -20.91
N ALA A 602 10.05 3.42 -20.47
CA ALA A 602 9.90 4.43 -19.42
C ALA A 602 9.00 5.57 -19.91
N VAL A 603 9.25 6.06 -21.13
CA VAL A 603 8.41 7.05 -21.81
C VAL A 603 8.09 6.59 -23.22
N ARG A 604 6.79 6.55 -23.54
CA ARG A 604 6.24 6.25 -24.85
C ARG A 604 5.47 7.47 -25.37
N ALA A 605 5.99 8.10 -26.42
CA ALA A 605 5.38 9.25 -27.05
C ALA A 605 4.78 8.86 -28.41
N GLU A 606 3.51 9.19 -28.64
CA GLU A 606 2.78 8.76 -29.83
C GLU A 606 2.25 9.95 -30.65
N ASP A 607 2.22 9.78 -31.97
CA ASP A 607 1.33 10.50 -32.89
C ASP A 607 1.46 12.03 -32.93
N ALA A 608 2.68 12.57 -33.01
CA ALA A 608 2.96 14.03 -32.98
C ALA A 608 2.53 14.69 -31.67
N LEU A 609 2.98 14.14 -30.54
CA LEU A 609 2.91 14.80 -29.24
C LEU A 609 3.47 16.22 -29.32
N GLU A 610 2.72 17.20 -28.84
CA GLU A 610 3.02 18.61 -29.03
C GLU A 610 4.26 19.05 -28.24
N LEU A 611 4.38 18.62 -26.98
CA LEU A 611 5.53 18.92 -26.14
C LEU A 611 5.84 17.76 -25.21
N LEU A 612 7.11 17.36 -25.16
CA LEU A 612 7.67 16.49 -24.15
C LEU A 612 8.97 17.11 -23.61
N ARG A 613 8.94 17.60 -22.38
CA ARG A 613 10.12 18.03 -21.64
C ARG A 613 10.44 17.03 -20.56
N LEU A 614 11.65 16.51 -20.56
CA LEU A 614 12.19 15.60 -19.54
C LEU A 614 13.43 16.27 -18.96
N HIS A 615 13.35 16.76 -17.73
CA HIS A 615 14.39 17.53 -17.08
C HIS A 615 14.79 16.91 -15.75
N HIS A 616 16.08 16.68 -15.54
CA HIS A 616 16.55 16.10 -14.30
C HIS A 616 15.86 14.77 -13.95
N ASP A 617 15.37 13.99 -14.91
CA ASP A 617 14.79 12.68 -14.62
C ASP A 617 15.89 11.61 -14.56
N THR A 618 15.70 10.59 -13.73
CA THR A 618 16.57 9.40 -13.71
C THR A 618 15.86 8.20 -14.32
N PHE A 619 16.47 7.64 -15.35
CA PHE A 619 16.07 6.38 -16.00
C PHE A 619 16.92 5.24 -15.45
N GLY A 620 16.33 4.55 -14.47
CA GLY A 620 16.92 3.43 -13.75
C GLY A 620 17.00 2.13 -14.56
N LEU A 621 17.41 1.07 -13.88
CA LEU A 621 17.50 -0.27 -14.47
C LEU A 621 16.11 -0.85 -14.74
N GLY A 622 16.04 -1.89 -15.58
CA GLY A 622 14.82 -2.63 -15.86
C GLY A 622 13.85 -1.98 -16.86
N ASN A 623 14.07 -0.74 -17.28
CA ASN A 623 13.34 -0.17 -18.41
C ASN A 623 13.81 -0.82 -19.70
N ARG A 624 12.90 -1.45 -20.47
CA ARG A 624 13.28 -2.07 -21.76
C ARG A 624 13.72 -1.04 -22.80
N LEU A 625 12.98 0.05 -22.92
CA LEU A 625 13.34 1.24 -23.68
C LEU A 625 13.26 2.45 -22.75
N VAL A 626 14.15 3.42 -22.93
CA VAL A 626 14.04 4.68 -22.19
C VAL A 626 12.97 5.55 -22.82
N ILE A 627 13.10 5.83 -24.11
CA ILE A 627 12.12 6.60 -24.89
C ILE A 627 11.75 5.81 -26.13
N GLU A 628 10.45 5.65 -26.36
CA GLU A 628 9.90 5.07 -27.57
C GLU A 628 9.01 6.11 -28.26
N GLN A 629 9.33 6.46 -29.51
CA GLN A 629 8.48 7.32 -30.34
C GLN A 629 7.75 6.46 -31.36
N VAL A 630 6.41 6.58 -31.42
CA VAL A 630 5.56 5.79 -32.32
C VAL A 630 4.72 6.68 -33.20
N GLY A 631 4.69 6.36 -34.50
CA GLY A 631 4.00 7.18 -35.49
C GLY A 631 4.82 8.41 -35.85
N VAL A 632 4.20 9.58 -35.81
CA VAL A 632 4.88 10.86 -36.09
C VAL A 632 5.68 11.28 -34.85
N PRO A 633 6.96 11.68 -34.99
CA PRO A 633 7.79 12.13 -33.87
C PRO A 633 7.18 13.29 -33.08
N VAL A 634 7.62 13.45 -31.84
CA VAL A 634 7.26 14.58 -30.97
C VAL A 634 7.63 15.90 -31.66
N ILE A 635 6.73 16.88 -31.62
CA ILE A 635 6.90 18.18 -32.26
C ILE A 635 7.99 19.01 -31.54
N ALA A 636 7.89 19.13 -30.22
CA ALA A 636 8.89 19.77 -29.37
C ALA A 636 9.37 18.80 -28.30
N LEU A 637 10.55 18.22 -28.53
CA LEU A 637 11.20 17.29 -27.61
C LEU A 637 12.40 17.97 -26.94
N GLU A 638 12.40 18.02 -25.62
CA GLU A 638 13.49 18.60 -24.82
C GLU A 638 13.94 17.59 -23.76
N LEU A 639 15.22 17.23 -23.79
CA LEU A 639 15.85 16.38 -22.78
C LEU A 639 17.05 17.13 -22.23
N ARG A 640 17.01 17.50 -20.95
CA ARG A 640 18.11 18.20 -20.31
C ARG A 640 18.40 17.63 -18.93
N ASN A 641 19.68 17.52 -18.58
CA ASN A 641 20.15 17.09 -17.26
C ASN A 641 19.60 15.74 -16.78
N ASN A 642 19.19 14.83 -17.67
CA ASN A 642 18.69 13.51 -17.28
C ASN A 642 19.85 12.52 -17.06
N LEU A 643 19.62 11.52 -16.21
CA LEU A 643 20.54 10.42 -15.96
C LEU A 643 20.01 9.10 -16.54
N PHE A 644 20.84 8.38 -17.28
CA PHE A 644 20.50 7.12 -17.93
C PHE A 644 21.43 6.00 -17.50
N LEU A 645 20.90 4.95 -16.87
CA LEU A 645 21.73 3.81 -16.41
C LEU A 645 21.93 2.71 -17.46
N THR A 646 21.17 2.75 -18.56
CA THR A 646 21.20 1.71 -19.62
C THR A 646 21.81 2.19 -20.94
N GLY A 647 22.45 3.37 -20.92
CA GLY A 647 23.04 4.01 -22.10
C GLY A 647 22.26 5.25 -22.55
N LEU A 648 22.94 6.13 -23.28
CA LEU A 648 22.40 7.42 -23.71
C LEU A 648 21.58 7.27 -25.00
N PRO A 649 20.26 7.59 -25.00
CA PRO A 649 19.47 7.66 -26.23
C PRO A 649 20.04 8.68 -27.22
N GLU A 650 19.78 8.49 -28.51
CA GLU A 650 20.28 9.42 -29.55
C GLU A 650 19.71 10.82 -29.35
N GLU A 651 18.42 10.91 -29.02
CA GLU A 651 17.70 12.14 -28.75
C GLU A 651 18.20 12.86 -27.48
N ALA A 652 18.89 12.14 -26.59
CA ALA A 652 19.44 12.68 -25.34
C ALA A 652 20.87 13.22 -25.50
N ARG A 653 21.45 13.24 -26.70
CA ARG A 653 22.81 13.76 -26.91
C ARG A 653 22.89 15.25 -26.61
N GLY A 654 23.71 15.63 -25.63
CA GLY A 654 23.90 17.02 -25.20
C GLY A 654 22.98 17.41 -24.04
N GLY A 655 22.76 18.72 -23.85
CA GLY A 655 21.79 19.23 -22.86
C GLY A 655 22.09 18.91 -21.39
N GLY A 656 23.34 18.56 -21.04
CA GLY A 656 23.71 18.13 -19.69
C GLY A 656 23.26 16.72 -19.30
N ASN A 657 22.68 15.96 -20.24
CA ASN A 657 22.30 14.56 -20.03
C ASN A 657 23.54 13.68 -19.84
N ARG A 658 23.45 12.66 -18.98
CA ARG A 658 24.54 11.72 -18.68
C ARG A 658 24.09 10.28 -18.73
N ALA A 659 24.93 9.43 -19.30
CA ALA A 659 24.81 8.00 -19.13
C ALA A 659 25.95 7.51 -18.22
N CYS A 660 25.61 6.68 -17.25
CA CYS A 660 26.55 6.10 -16.31
C CYS A 660 26.19 4.62 -16.04
N GLY A 661 27.12 3.84 -15.48
CA GLY A 661 26.82 2.51 -15.01
C GLY A 661 26.13 2.51 -13.65
N ALA A 662 25.76 1.32 -13.16
CA ALA A 662 25.09 1.14 -11.88
C ALA A 662 25.89 1.68 -10.68
N GLU A 663 27.22 1.77 -10.80
CA GLU A 663 28.13 2.32 -9.80
C GLU A 663 27.99 3.82 -9.56
N ALA A 664 27.30 4.54 -10.45
CA ALA A 664 27.10 5.97 -10.34
C ALA A 664 26.03 6.36 -9.31
N VAL A 665 25.29 5.38 -8.79
CA VAL A 665 24.22 5.55 -7.80
C VAL A 665 24.45 4.65 -6.58
N ILE A 666 23.78 4.95 -5.45
CA ILE A 666 23.97 4.24 -4.18
C ILE A 666 23.61 2.76 -4.30
N ASP A 667 22.45 2.43 -4.88
CA ASP A 667 21.98 1.06 -5.05
C ASP A 667 21.00 0.97 -6.24
N ALA A 668 21.53 0.77 -7.44
CA ALA A 668 20.72 0.69 -8.66
C ALA A 668 19.75 -0.51 -8.65
N THR A 669 20.16 -1.63 -8.04
CA THR A 669 19.35 -2.86 -7.92
C THR A 669 18.19 -2.68 -6.95
N GLY A 670 18.43 -2.00 -5.83
CA GLY A 670 17.43 -1.64 -4.85
C GLY A 670 16.70 -0.33 -5.15
N HIS A 671 16.87 0.22 -6.35
CA HIS A 671 16.22 1.43 -6.84
C HIS A 671 16.48 2.70 -6.01
N ASP A 672 17.61 2.73 -5.28
CA ASP A 672 18.16 3.96 -4.71
C ASP A 672 19.10 4.64 -5.73
N TYR A 673 18.50 5.50 -6.53
CA TYR A 673 19.19 6.20 -7.61
C TYR A 673 19.83 7.53 -7.19
N ARG A 674 19.99 7.78 -5.88
CA ARG A 674 20.83 8.90 -5.40
C ARG A 674 22.26 8.67 -5.84
N LEU A 675 23.00 9.74 -6.12
CA LEU A 675 24.34 9.63 -6.68
C LEU A 675 25.34 9.08 -5.66
N ALA A 676 26.18 8.14 -6.11
CA ALA A 676 27.31 7.65 -5.34
C ALA A 676 28.45 8.68 -5.32
N SER A 677 29.28 8.65 -4.28
CA SER A 677 30.45 9.51 -4.19
C SER A 677 31.37 9.31 -5.41
N GLY A 678 31.75 10.41 -6.06
CA GLY A 678 32.60 10.39 -7.25
C GLY A 678 31.87 10.02 -8.55
N SER A 679 30.54 9.93 -8.53
CA SER A 679 29.73 9.72 -9.71
C SER A 679 30.00 10.79 -10.77
N ALA A 680 30.10 10.37 -12.03
CA ALA A 680 30.29 11.27 -13.17
C ALA A 680 29.04 12.11 -13.49
N ALA A 681 27.92 11.87 -12.79
CA ALA A 681 26.70 12.67 -12.87
C ALA A 681 26.74 13.92 -11.98
N ILE A 682 27.70 14.01 -11.05
CA ILE A 682 27.85 15.14 -10.13
C ILE A 682 28.34 16.37 -10.88
N ASP A 683 27.72 17.53 -10.65
CA ASP A 683 27.95 18.83 -11.29
C ASP A 683 27.93 18.76 -12.83
N ALA A 684 27.32 17.72 -13.40
CA ALA A 684 27.49 17.36 -14.80
C ALA A 684 26.42 17.94 -15.72
N GLY A 685 25.36 18.50 -15.13
CA GLY A 685 24.26 19.17 -15.80
C GLY A 685 24.58 20.62 -16.17
N ILE A 686 23.65 21.22 -16.91
CA ILE A 686 23.69 22.63 -17.32
C ILE A 686 22.68 23.43 -16.51
N GLN A 687 22.98 24.70 -16.26
CA GLN A 687 22.01 25.59 -15.63
C GLN A 687 20.81 25.82 -16.55
N LEU A 688 19.60 25.53 -16.07
CA LEU A 688 18.37 25.81 -16.80
C LEU A 688 17.86 27.21 -16.43
N THR A 689 17.98 28.17 -17.34
CA THR A 689 17.54 29.57 -17.14
C THR A 689 16.09 29.82 -17.54
N GLU A 690 15.43 28.87 -18.20
CA GLU A 690 14.07 28.99 -18.77
C GLU A 690 12.97 28.42 -17.85
N LEU A 691 13.29 28.29 -16.56
CA LEU A 691 12.50 27.96 -15.36
C LEU A 691 11.08 27.40 -15.56
N VAL A 692 10.99 26.07 -15.62
CA VAL A 692 9.92 25.38 -14.89
C VAL A 692 10.31 25.49 -13.40
N PRO A 693 9.55 26.18 -12.54
CA PRO A 693 9.94 26.45 -11.14
C PRO A 693 10.33 25.18 -10.37
N GLU A 694 9.69 24.07 -10.69
CA GLU A 694 9.95 22.74 -10.13
C GLU A 694 11.40 22.25 -10.34
N ALA A 695 12.10 22.71 -11.38
CA ALA A 695 13.51 22.37 -11.63
C ALA A 695 14.48 22.97 -10.61
N ALA A 696 14.03 23.87 -9.74
CA ALA A 696 14.85 24.41 -8.64
C ALA A 696 15.15 23.37 -7.56
N THR A 697 14.46 22.23 -7.56
CA THR A 697 14.57 21.19 -6.54
C THR A 697 14.78 19.81 -7.14
N ASP A 698 15.41 18.94 -6.38
CA ASP A 698 15.59 17.54 -6.73
C ASP A 698 14.42 16.67 -6.25
N ALA A 699 14.52 15.37 -6.50
CA ALA A 699 13.56 14.34 -6.11
C ALA A 699 13.54 14.07 -4.61
N ASP A 700 14.37 14.74 -3.80
CA ASP A 700 14.32 14.77 -2.35
C ASP A 700 13.78 16.10 -1.77
N GLY A 701 13.44 17.03 -2.65
CA GLY A 701 13.11 18.41 -2.30
C GLY A 701 14.27 19.28 -1.84
N ALA A 702 15.50 18.84 -2.00
CA ALA A 702 16.67 19.69 -1.82
C ALA A 702 16.78 20.71 -2.96
N THR A 703 17.19 21.93 -2.64
CA THR A 703 17.45 22.98 -3.63
C THR A 703 18.70 22.63 -4.44
N ARG A 704 18.60 22.69 -5.77
CA ARG A 704 19.75 22.56 -6.68
C ARG A 704 20.62 23.83 -6.59
N ARG A 705 21.91 23.69 -6.29
CA ARG A 705 22.86 24.82 -6.11
C ARG A 705 24.10 24.60 -6.98
N GLY A 706 24.56 25.65 -7.66
CA GLY A 706 25.71 25.52 -8.57
C GLY A 706 25.33 24.82 -9.88
N PRO A 707 26.31 24.27 -10.64
CA PRO A 707 26.01 23.37 -11.74
C PRO A 707 25.20 22.19 -11.20
N PRO A 708 23.99 21.94 -11.70
CA PRO A 708 23.15 20.91 -11.12
C PRO A 708 23.66 19.51 -11.50
N ASP A 709 23.40 18.55 -10.61
CA ASP A 709 23.63 17.14 -10.91
C ASP A 709 22.72 16.64 -12.03
N ALA A 710 23.23 15.71 -12.83
CA ALA A 710 22.42 15.00 -13.82
C ALA A 710 21.55 13.95 -13.12
N GLY A 711 20.25 13.97 -13.44
CA GLY A 711 19.25 13.07 -12.89
C GLY A 711 18.43 13.67 -11.75
N ALA A 712 17.61 12.80 -11.16
CA ALA A 712 16.55 13.13 -10.22
C ALA A 712 17.06 13.68 -8.90
N TYR A 713 18.28 13.33 -8.47
CA TYR A 713 18.80 13.64 -7.15
C TYR A 713 20.00 14.58 -7.22
N GLU A 714 20.17 15.42 -6.20
CA GLU A 714 21.40 16.17 -5.93
C GLU A 714 22.24 15.46 -4.86
N THR A 715 23.55 15.49 -5.06
CA THR A 715 24.55 15.04 -4.10
C THR A 715 24.61 16.05 -2.95
N ARG A 716 24.83 15.55 -1.73
CA ARG A 716 24.85 16.37 -0.51
C ARG A 716 26.20 16.39 0.18
#